data_AF-A0A836RYS6-F1
#
_entry.id   AF-A0A836RYS6-F1
#
_cell.length_a   1.000
_cell.length_b   1.000
_cell.length_c   1.000
_cell.angle_alpha   90.00
_cell.angle_beta   90.00
_cell.angle_gamma   90.00
#
_symmetry.space_group_name_H-M   'P 1'
#
loop_
_entity.id
_entity.type
_entity.pdbx_description
1 polymer ?
#
loop_
_entity_poly.entity_id
_entity_poly.type
_entity_poly.pdbx_seq_one_letter_code
_entity_poly.pdbx_strand_id
1 'polypeptide(L)'
;MTRTLNWIPIQRFLIAGKLLVLTFVILSVWGCAANVAFVSERDGHGQIYKMSKTGNNQTNVSNTSDTDHFPDISPAGDRIVFSSLRGPGENIFIMGLNGQNVQQVTSGTLQRTQPRWAQNDLIAFAYPAYRQNTKIWTIKPDGTDLNQVTTPGPNESDGSGHDFYQGGNRIVFSRFDRTTQKRDLFHIGSDGSGLQQLTNTAGISEVLPVVSHDGKLLAYRAFFHGQSKETIRVLNIADWNQTHEISLPSPADKNISGIDFSKDDQRLYVSIESADVPGSSLNIKQEIFSIKLDGTDMVRLTNNTVSDTWPASIAPTHHEVVSARIPVLFVHGHSGGAVPAWQQPGTAGTTSFDAALDANPNLPVDPFYLELPVHGASHPENFDRSIAADATDILAAIEGGPDSAGVQQTGILNMPAYQNSKVAIVGYSQGGISSRYYLKNLMGSRRNGAITVSEFVALATPNHAVGDSLTCGNASQPDRSSRELCGGRTANLGSQFAPCGACSPLPPSFSTNTSDDDSFIEDLNGHSFGENCNEATIANPEQEAPRSRPTIHDGVLYVNLYAANNEDLIVGGHTQSLDCYGRRLARNHAPDAINFEITGVPSLVHANFPHHWPTICYTLKSIAEHQAPANQTAACQGLTPP
;
A
#
# COMPACT_ATOMS: atom_id res chain seq x y z
N MET A 1 3.85 63.89 -0.92
CA MET A 1 3.97 63.17 0.36
C MET A 1 4.46 61.78 0.04
N THR A 2 5.73 61.54 0.36
CA THR A 2 6.53 60.35 0.05
C THR A 2 7.49 60.15 1.21
N ARG A 3 7.95 58.89 1.38
CA ARG A 3 9.03 58.40 2.29
C ARG A 3 8.58 58.15 3.75
N THR A 4 9.03 57.10 4.45
CA THR A 4 10.30 56.35 4.39
C THR A 4 10.20 55.04 5.20
N LEU A 5 10.77 53.93 4.69
CA LEU A 5 11.34 52.86 5.52
C LEU A 5 12.81 53.22 5.83
N ASN A 6 13.25 53.03 7.07
CA ASN A 6 14.66 53.14 7.49
C ASN A 6 15.16 51.81 8.08
N TRP A 7 16.45 51.56 7.89
CA TRP A 7 17.21 50.33 8.17
C TRP A 7 18.36 50.59 9.18
N ILE A 8 18.81 49.51 9.88
CA ILE A 8 20.16 49.16 10.44
C ILE A 8 20.59 49.81 11.79
N PRO A 9 21.42 49.19 12.69
CA PRO A 9 22.28 47.98 12.60
C PRO A 9 22.18 46.93 13.75
N ILE A 10 22.68 45.71 13.48
CA ILE A 10 23.12 44.73 14.50
C ILE A 10 24.61 44.91 14.77
N GLN A 11 24.97 45.00 16.06
CA GLN A 11 26.33 45.20 16.56
C GLN A 11 27.22 43.96 16.38
N ARG A 12 28.50 44.22 16.07
CA ARG A 12 29.62 43.27 16.11
C ARG A 12 29.96 42.93 17.57
N PHE A 13 30.12 41.64 17.87
CA PHE A 13 31.02 41.18 18.93
C PHE A 13 32.12 40.31 18.31
N LEU A 14 33.37 40.71 18.57
CA LEU A 14 34.59 39.95 18.30
C LEU A 14 35.05 39.35 19.62
N ILE A 15 35.08 38.02 19.75
CA ILE A 15 35.99 37.33 20.66
C ILE A 15 36.55 36.09 19.93
N ALA A 16 37.86 35.95 20.01
CA ALA A 16 38.70 34.97 19.37
C ALA A 16 38.54 33.55 19.94
N GLY A 17 38.64 32.54 19.08
CA GLY A 17 38.79 31.14 19.50
C GLY A 17 38.43 30.19 18.37
N LYS A 18 39.40 29.42 17.90
CA LYS A 18 39.30 28.42 16.82
C LYS A 18 38.01 27.58 16.94
N LEU A 19 37.11 27.69 15.97
CA LEU A 19 36.01 26.75 15.79
C LEU A 19 36.29 25.90 14.55
N LEU A 20 36.45 24.60 14.76
CA LEU A 20 36.41 23.56 13.75
C LEU A 20 35.07 23.67 13.02
N VAL A 21 35.07 24.02 11.73
CA VAL A 21 33.85 23.92 10.91
C VAL A 21 33.66 22.45 10.58
N LEU A 22 32.96 21.73 11.47
CA LEU A 22 32.32 20.47 11.13
C LEU A 22 31.13 20.83 10.24
N THR A 23 31.35 20.77 8.92
CA THR A 23 30.28 20.76 7.95
C THR A 23 29.45 19.51 8.23
N PHE A 24 28.33 19.66 8.95
CA PHE A 24 27.30 18.63 8.99
C PHE A 24 26.73 18.52 7.59
N VAL A 25 27.28 17.57 6.82
CA VAL A 25 26.56 17.02 5.68
C VAL A 25 25.38 16.27 6.30
N ILE A 26 24.21 16.90 6.32
CA ILE A 26 22.95 16.21 6.51
C ILE A 26 22.80 15.34 5.26
N LEU A 27 23.33 14.13 5.30
CA LEU A 27 22.90 13.05 4.42
C LEU A 27 21.48 12.73 4.86
N SER A 28 20.52 13.44 4.28
CA SER A 28 19.12 13.09 4.34
C SER A 28 18.96 11.79 3.56
N VAL A 29 19.18 10.66 4.22
CA VAL A 29 18.82 9.33 3.71
C VAL A 29 17.30 9.20 3.80
N TRP A 30 16.60 9.98 2.98
CA TRP A 30 15.28 9.56 2.52
C TRP A 30 15.58 8.31 1.70
N GLY A 31 15.16 7.14 2.17
CA GLY A 31 15.00 6.01 1.26
C GLY A 31 14.08 6.49 0.16
N CYS A 32 14.62 6.87 -0.99
CA CYS A 32 13.80 7.28 -2.11
C CYS A 32 13.00 6.05 -2.52
N ALA A 33 11.69 6.08 -2.31
CA ALA A 33 10.79 5.09 -2.84
C ALA A 33 11.13 4.87 -4.32
N ALA A 34 11.44 3.64 -4.70
CA ALA A 34 11.58 3.30 -6.11
C ALA A 34 10.19 3.43 -6.75
N ASN A 35 10.12 4.06 -7.91
CA ASN A 35 8.86 4.30 -8.62
C ASN A 35 8.84 3.62 -10.00
N VAL A 36 10.00 3.18 -10.52
CA VAL A 36 10.09 2.59 -11.85
C VAL A 36 11.06 1.41 -11.80
N ALA A 37 10.61 0.23 -12.21
CA ALA A 37 11.45 -0.89 -12.62
C ALA A 37 11.69 -0.83 -14.13
N PHE A 38 12.85 -1.26 -14.61
CA PHE A 38 13.20 -1.25 -16.04
C PHE A 38 14.30 -2.25 -16.34
N VAL A 39 14.47 -2.61 -17.61
CA VAL A 39 15.59 -3.44 -18.06
C VAL A 39 16.78 -2.53 -18.41
N SER A 40 17.97 -2.89 -17.94
CA SER A 40 19.22 -2.23 -18.30
C SER A 40 20.29 -3.25 -18.68
N GLU A 41 21.12 -2.93 -19.67
CA GLU A 41 22.22 -3.80 -20.15
C GLU A 41 23.58 -3.48 -19.52
N ARG A 42 23.61 -2.73 -18.40
CA ARG A 42 24.85 -2.16 -17.83
C ARG A 42 25.83 -3.23 -17.36
N ASP A 43 25.32 -4.41 -17.07
CA ASP A 43 26.09 -5.56 -16.61
C ASP A 43 26.53 -6.49 -17.76
N GLY A 44 26.33 -6.08 -19.02
CA GLY A 44 26.70 -6.84 -20.22
C GLY A 44 25.58 -7.72 -20.78
N HIS A 45 24.48 -7.84 -20.06
CA HIS A 45 23.23 -8.51 -20.43
C HIS A 45 22.04 -7.82 -19.75
N GLY A 46 20.82 -8.10 -20.20
CA GLY A 46 19.62 -7.48 -19.64
C GLY A 46 19.41 -7.87 -18.17
N GLN A 47 19.30 -6.87 -17.30
CA GLN A 47 19.03 -6.99 -15.87
C GLN A 47 17.89 -6.05 -15.46
N ILE A 48 17.15 -6.40 -14.41
CA ILE A 48 16.08 -5.56 -13.88
C ILE A 48 16.67 -4.57 -12.89
N TYR A 49 16.53 -3.30 -13.18
CA TYR A 49 16.90 -2.18 -12.32
C TYR A 49 15.65 -1.49 -11.78
N LYS A 50 15.81 -0.74 -10.69
CA LYS A 50 14.79 0.18 -10.17
C LYS A 50 15.36 1.57 -9.94
N MET A 51 14.53 2.60 -10.06
CA MET A 51 14.88 4.00 -9.86
C MET A 51 13.73 4.82 -9.25
N SER A 52 14.03 6.03 -8.80
CA SER A 52 13.01 7.02 -8.40
C SER A 52 12.27 7.58 -9.62
N LYS A 53 11.13 8.24 -9.40
CA LYS A 53 10.36 8.92 -10.47
C LYS A 53 11.14 10.00 -11.23
N THR A 54 12.25 10.47 -10.66
CA THR A 54 13.13 11.49 -11.25
C THR A 54 14.37 10.88 -11.90
N GLY A 55 14.46 9.55 -12.00
CA GLY A 55 15.61 8.85 -12.56
C GLY A 55 16.78 8.61 -11.60
N ASN A 56 16.70 9.05 -10.35
CA ASN A 56 17.78 8.90 -9.38
C ASN A 56 17.75 7.53 -8.68
N ASN A 57 18.81 7.21 -7.94
CA ASN A 57 18.91 5.99 -7.11
C ASN A 57 18.69 4.70 -7.89
N GLN A 58 19.33 4.61 -9.06
CA GLN A 58 19.25 3.46 -9.92
C GLN A 58 20.02 2.28 -9.30
N THR A 59 19.34 1.16 -9.06
CA THR A 59 19.92 -0.02 -8.42
C THR A 59 19.55 -1.28 -9.19
N ASN A 60 20.51 -2.18 -9.40
CA ASN A 60 20.25 -3.50 -9.98
C ASN A 60 19.51 -4.35 -8.94
N VAL A 61 18.34 -4.86 -9.30
CA VAL A 61 17.45 -5.64 -8.43
C VAL A 61 17.61 -7.14 -8.68
N SER A 62 17.71 -7.57 -9.95
CA SER A 62 17.85 -9.00 -10.26
C SER A 62 19.23 -9.52 -9.91
N ASN A 63 20.29 -8.79 -10.28
CA ASN A 63 21.69 -9.07 -9.98
C ASN A 63 22.09 -10.55 -10.17
N THR A 64 21.85 -11.08 -11.38
CA THR A 64 22.19 -12.46 -11.75
C THR A 64 23.08 -12.53 -12.99
N SER A 65 23.69 -13.69 -13.25
CA SER A 65 24.47 -13.95 -14.47
C SER A 65 23.63 -14.16 -15.73
N ASP A 66 22.32 -14.27 -15.57
CA ASP A 66 21.38 -14.61 -16.64
C ASP A 66 20.60 -13.38 -17.08
N THR A 67 20.04 -13.41 -18.28
CA THR A 67 19.27 -12.28 -18.82
C THR A 67 17.83 -12.27 -18.28
N ASP A 68 17.41 -11.12 -17.78
CA ASP A 68 16.09 -10.85 -17.22
C ASP A 68 15.40 -9.69 -17.99
N HIS A 69 14.15 -9.88 -18.41
CA HIS A 69 13.41 -8.97 -19.26
C HIS A 69 11.94 -8.77 -18.83
N PHE A 70 11.31 -7.74 -19.43
CA PHE A 70 9.88 -7.46 -19.34
C PHE A 70 9.33 -7.48 -17.90
N PRO A 71 9.87 -6.65 -16.99
CA PRO A 71 9.33 -6.56 -15.65
C PRO A 71 7.90 -6.00 -15.70
N ASP A 72 7.05 -6.50 -14.82
CA ASP A 72 5.77 -5.90 -14.47
C ASP A 72 5.54 -6.03 -12.96
N ILE A 73 4.73 -5.16 -12.38
CA ILE A 73 4.57 -5.05 -10.93
C ILE A 73 3.25 -5.72 -10.51
N SER A 74 3.31 -6.50 -9.43
CA SER A 74 2.11 -7.11 -8.85
C SER A 74 1.09 -6.05 -8.42
N PRO A 75 -0.22 -6.34 -8.41
CA PRO A 75 -1.26 -5.40 -8.00
C PRO A 75 -1.05 -4.79 -6.60
N ALA A 76 -0.45 -5.56 -5.69
CA ALA A 76 -0.12 -5.12 -4.33
C ALA A 76 1.10 -4.18 -4.27
N GLY A 77 1.83 -4.02 -5.37
CA GLY A 77 3.03 -3.20 -5.45
C GLY A 77 4.26 -3.79 -4.75
N ASP A 78 4.29 -5.09 -4.43
CA ASP A 78 5.31 -5.72 -3.58
C ASP A 78 6.21 -6.74 -4.29
N ARG A 79 5.78 -7.23 -5.45
CA ARG A 79 6.48 -8.21 -6.27
C ARG A 79 6.65 -7.74 -7.71
N ILE A 80 7.64 -8.32 -8.38
CA ILE A 80 7.97 -8.13 -9.79
C ILE A 80 7.78 -9.47 -10.48
N VAL A 81 6.94 -9.53 -11.52
CA VAL A 81 6.96 -10.63 -12.48
C VAL A 81 7.84 -10.26 -13.66
N PHE A 82 8.60 -11.22 -14.18
CA PHE A 82 9.53 -10.98 -15.28
C PHE A 82 9.81 -12.27 -16.03
N SER A 83 10.39 -12.17 -17.22
CA SER A 83 10.93 -13.33 -17.93
C SER A 83 12.44 -13.43 -17.74
N SER A 84 12.95 -14.67 -17.65
CA SER A 84 14.35 -14.94 -17.33
C SER A 84 14.90 -16.12 -18.12
N LEU A 85 16.19 -16.04 -18.47
CA LEU A 85 16.96 -17.07 -19.17
C LEU A 85 17.77 -17.98 -18.23
N ARG A 86 17.48 -18.01 -16.92
CA ARG A 86 18.13 -18.88 -15.91
C ARG A 86 17.97 -20.39 -16.14
N GLY A 87 17.15 -20.81 -17.10
CA GLY A 87 16.83 -22.21 -17.36
C GLY A 87 16.81 -22.56 -18.84
N PRO A 88 16.37 -23.78 -19.22
CA PRO A 88 16.15 -24.09 -20.62
C PRO A 88 15.05 -23.20 -21.16
N GLY A 89 15.36 -22.36 -22.16
CA GLY A 89 14.42 -21.38 -22.69
C GLY A 89 14.17 -20.19 -21.75
N GLU A 90 13.35 -19.25 -22.20
CA GLU A 90 12.97 -18.06 -21.42
C GLU A 90 11.65 -18.35 -20.69
N ASN A 91 11.63 -18.22 -19.37
CA ASN A 91 10.49 -18.59 -18.53
C ASN A 91 10.09 -17.45 -17.60
N ILE A 92 8.86 -17.50 -17.08
CA ILE A 92 8.29 -16.51 -16.15
C ILE A 92 8.75 -16.79 -14.71
N PHE A 93 9.21 -15.74 -14.04
CA PHE A 93 9.65 -15.72 -12.64
C PHE A 93 8.99 -14.57 -11.89
N ILE A 94 8.96 -14.69 -10.57
CA ILE A 94 8.53 -13.66 -9.62
C ILE A 94 9.65 -13.41 -8.61
N MET A 95 9.82 -12.17 -8.16
CA MET A 95 10.71 -11.81 -7.03
C MET A 95 10.12 -10.63 -6.25
N GLY A 96 10.60 -10.37 -5.03
CA GLY A 96 10.25 -9.16 -4.29
C GLY A 96 10.91 -7.90 -4.85
N LEU A 97 10.42 -6.70 -4.50
CA LEU A 97 11.02 -5.41 -4.93
C LEU A 97 12.49 -5.21 -4.49
N ASN A 98 12.97 -6.00 -3.54
CA ASN A 98 14.35 -6.03 -3.07
C ASN A 98 15.23 -7.06 -3.81
N GLY A 99 14.68 -7.81 -4.77
CA GLY A 99 15.38 -8.86 -5.53
C GLY A 99 15.40 -10.23 -4.82
N GLN A 100 14.84 -10.33 -3.62
CA GLN A 100 14.79 -11.59 -2.87
C GLN A 100 13.56 -12.42 -3.23
N ASN A 101 13.47 -13.63 -2.67
CA ASN A 101 12.32 -14.55 -2.84
C ASN A 101 12.01 -14.87 -4.31
N VAL A 102 13.07 -15.11 -5.10
CA VAL A 102 12.93 -15.48 -6.51
C VAL A 102 12.25 -16.84 -6.64
N GLN A 103 11.13 -16.87 -7.35
CA GLN A 103 10.34 -18.06 -7.63
C GLN A 103 10.17 -18.24 -9.14
N GLN A 104 10.38 -19.47 -9.63
CA GLN A 104 10.06 -19.82 -11.02
C GLN A 104 8.58 -20.23 -11.13
N VAL A 105 7.84 -19.60 -12.05
CA VAL A 105 6.40 -19.83 -12.24
C VAL A 105 6.14 -20.83 -13.37
N THR A 106 6.94 -20.76 -14.44
CA THR A 106 6.81 -21.63 -15.61
C THR A 106 8.13 -22.32 -15.94
N SER A 107 8.07 -23.45 -16.64
CA SER A 107 9.25 -24.19 -17.08
C SER A 107 9.11 -24.74 -18.49
N GLY A 108 10.24 -25.02 -19.16
CA GLY A 108 10.30 -25.68 -20.46
C GLY A 108 11.10 -24.88 -21.50
N THR A 109 11.48 -25.55 -22.59
CA THR A 109 12.52 -25.11 -23.55
C THR A 109 12.12 -24.00 -24.53
N LEU A 110 10.84 -23.65 -24.59
CA LEU A 110 10.32 -22.61 -25.48
C LEU A 110 10.11 -21.30 -24.70
N GLN A 111 10.14 -20.19 -25.42
CA GLN A 111 10.12 -18.84 -24.83
C GLN A 111 8.72 -18.44 -24.36
N ARG A 112 8.64 -17.97 -23.12
CA ARG A 112 7.49 -17.32 -22.48
C ARG A 112 7.92 -15.94 -22.05
N THR A 113 7.29 -14.91 -22.60
CA THR A 113 7.75 -13.52 -22.43
C THR A 113 6.59 -12.56 -22.20
N GLN A 114 6.93 -11.31 -21.93
CA GLN A 114 5.98 -10.22 -21.70
C GLN A 114 4.95 -10.57 -20.63
N PRO A 115 5.35 -11.06 -19.44
CA PRO A 115 4.39 -11.29 -18.37
C PRO A 115 3.72 -9.97 -17.99
N ARG A 116 2.41 -10.01 -17.76
CA ARG A 116 1.63 -8.92 -17.18
C ARG A 116 0.79 -9.43 -16.04
N TRP A 117 0.71 -8.68 -14.95
CA TRP A 117 -0.03 -9.06 -13.75
C TRP A 117 -1.43 -8.43 -13.75
N ALA A 118 -2.45 -9.23 -13.43
CA ALA A 118 -3.82 -8.79 -13.24
C ALA A 118 -4.15 -8.54 -11.77
N GLN A 119 -5.12 -7.67 -11.50
CA GLN A 119 -5.62 -7.42 -10.13
C GLN A 119 -6.12 -8.68 -9.40
N ASN A 120 -6.63 -9.67 -10.15
CA ASN A 120 -7.07 -10.97 -9.60
C ASN A 120 -5.93 -12.01 -9.48
N ASP A 121 -4.69 -11.54 -9.42
CA ASP A 121 -3.44 -12.31 -9.33
C ASP A 121 -3.08 -13.19 -10.54
N LEU A 122 -3.86 -13.17 -11.63
CA LEU A 122 -3.46 -13.87 -12.85
C LEU A 122 -2.26 -13.20 -13.51
N ILE A 123 -1.40 -14.01 -14.12
CA ILE A 123 -0.28 -13.56 -14.94
C ILE A 123 -0.57 -13.96 -16.38
N ALA A 124 -0.67 -12.98 -17.28
CA ALA A 124 -0.76 -13.23 -18.72
C ALA A 124 0.63 -13.16 -19.37
N PHE A 125 0.94 -14.07 -20.29
CA PHE A 125 2.21 -14.08 -21.01
C PHE A 125 2.07 -14.60 -22.44
N ALA A 126 3.01 -14.24 -23.30
CA ALA A 126 3.06 -14.68 -24.69
C ALA A 126 3.76 -16.04 -24.81
N TYR A 127 3.13 -17.02 -25.48
CA TYR A 127 3.69 -18.36 -25.68
C TYR A 127 3.15 -19.08 -26.94
N PRO A 128 4.01 -19.76 -27.73
CA PRO A 128 5.47 -19.66 -27.73
C PRO A 128 5.91 -18.32 -28.32
N ALA A 129 6.67 -17.53 -27.57
CA ALA A 129 7.14 -16.22 -28.01
C ALA A 129 8.11 -16.32 -29.20
N TYR A 130 8.21 -15.23 -29.98
CA TYR A 130 9.08 -15.12 -31.17
C TYR A 130 8.84 -16.19 -32.26
N ARG A 131 7.66 -16.82 -32.26
CA ARG A 131 7.26 -17.81 -33.26
C ARG A 131 6.05 -17.33 -34.05
N GLN A 132 5.75 -18.03 -35.12
CA GLN A 132 4.43 -17.94 -35.74
C GLN A 132 3.41 -18.56 -34.79
N ASN A 133 2.18 -18.03 -34.80
CA ASN A 133 1.09 -18.53 -33.97
C ASN A 133 1.38 -18.41 -32.45
N THR A 134 2.10 -17.34 -32.05
CA THR A 134 2.19 -16.92 -30.64
C THR A 134 0.79 -16.64 -30.12
N LYS A 135 0.50 -17.13 -28.91
CA LYS A 135 -0.79 -16.98 -28.23
C LYS A 135 -0.58 -16.29 -26.90
N ILE A 136 -1.67 -15.86 -26.29
CA ILE A 136 -1.68 -15.37 -24.92
C ILE A 136 -2.19 -16.48 -24.02
N TRP A 137 -1.47 -16.68 -22.91
CA TRP A 137 -1.76 -17.65 -21.88
C TRP A 137 -1.89 -16.95 -20.54
N THR A 138 -2.66 -17.52 -19.62
CA THR A 138 -2.76 -17.09 -18.22
C THR A 138 -2.29 -18.20 -17.30
N ILE A 139 -1.77 -17.82 -16.13
CA ILE A 139 -1.33 -18.73 -15.07
C ILE A 139 -1.44 -18.02 -13.71
N LYS A 140 -1.56 -18.78 -12.62
CA LYS A 140 -1.44 -18.25 -11.26
C LYS A 140 0.02 -18.07 -10.83
N PRO A 141 0.31 -17.23 -9.83
CA PRO A 141 1.67 -16.98 -9.35
C PRO A 141 2.37 -18.23 -8.80
N ASP A 142 1.60 -19.20 -8.32
CA ASP A 142 2.09 -20.50 -7.84
C ASP A 142 2.37 -21.52 -8.97
N GLY A 143 2.13 -21.13 -10.23
CA GLY A 143 2.30 -21.98 -11.41
C GLY A 143 1.10 -22.87 -11.74
N THR A 144 -0.01 -22.77 -11.00
CA THR A 144 -1.25 -23.51 -11.27
C THR A 144 -2.15 -22.78 -12.28
N ASP A 145 -3.22 -23.45 -12.72
CA ASP A 145 -4.25 -22.89 -13.64
C ASP A 145 -3.69 -22.28 -14.93
N LEU A 146 -2.72 -22.98 -15.54
CA LEU A 146 -2.20 -22.64 -16.86
C LEU A 146 -3.30 -22.82 -17.92
N ASN A 147 -3.71 -21.72 -18.55
CA ASN A 147 -4.79 -21.69 -19.53
C ASN A 147 -4.39 -20.93 -20.79
N GLN A 148 -4.79 -21.45 -21.96
CA GLN A 148 -4.65 -20.73 -23.23
C GLN A 148 -5.85 -19.79 -23.40
N VAL A 149 -5.60 -18.50 -23.61
CA VAL A 149 -6.68 -17.51 -23.77
C VAL A 149 -7.03 -17.30 -25.24
N THR A 150 -6.02 -17.15 -26.10
CA THR A 150 -6.25 -16.83 -27.52
C THR A 150 -6.01 -18.00 -28.45
N THR A 151 -6.73 -18.00 -29.58
CA THR A 151 -6.58 -18.97 -30.69
C THR A 151 -6.38 -18.23 -32.02
N PRO A 152 -5.20 -17.65 -32.28
CA PRO A 152 -4.94 -16.98 -33.55
C PRO A 152 -5.03 -17.96 -34.74
N GLY A 153 -5.47 -17.46 -35.89
CA GLY A 153 -5.48 -18.19 -37.14
C GLY A 153 -4.07 -18.56 -37.65
N PRO A 154 -3.96 -19.35 -38.73
CA PRO A 154 -2.68 -19.86 -39.23
C PRO A 154 -1.69 -18.75 -39.68
N ASN A 155 -2.21 -17.57 -40.03
CA ASN A 155 -1.42 -16.40 -40.44
C ASN A 155 -1.33 -15.32 -39.36
N GLU A 156 -1.84 -15.60 -38.16
CA GLU A 156 -1.98 -14.63 -37.08
C GLU A 156 -1.00 -14.92 -35.93
N SER A 157 -0.66 -13.90 -35.13
CA SER A 157 0.16 -14.06 -33.92
C SER A 157 -0.10 -12.94 -32.91
N ASP A 158 -0.31 -13.30 -31.65
CA ASP A 158 -0.74 -12.39 -30.58
C ASP A 158 0.42 -11.92 -29.67
N GLY A 159 1.66 -11.95 -30.19
CA GLY A 159 2.89 -11.70 -29.42
C GLY A 159 3.40 -10.25 -29.47
N SER A 160 2.53 -9.26 -29.67
CA SER A 160 2.92 -7.83 -29.83
C SER A 160 2.56 -6.96 -28.62
N GLY A 161 2.43 -7.59 -27.46
CA GLY A 161 1.96 -6.97 -26.23
C GLY A 161 0.49 -7.24 -25.93
N HIS A 162 0.21 -7.30 -24.64
CA HIS A 162 -1.10 -7.49 -24.03
C HIS A 162 -1.12 -6.79 -22.67
N ASP A 163 -2.32 -6.57 -22.15
CA ASP A 163 -2.52 -6.09 -20.79
C ASP A 163 -3.92 -6.43 -20.28
N PHE A 164 -4.10 -6.40 -18.96
CA PHE A 164 -5.39 -6.62 -18.32
C PHE A 164 -6.17 -5.33 -18.12
N TYR A 165 -7.50 -5.44 -18.16
CA TYR A 165 -8.42 -4.40 -17.72
C TYR A 165 -9.66 -5.03 -17.06
N GLN A 166 -10.53 -4.22 -16.46
CA GLN A 166 -11.69 -4.67 -15.69
C GLN A 166 -11.32 -5.72 -14.62
N GLY A 167 -10.35 -5.39 -13.76
CA GLY A 167 -9.95 -6.22 -12.63
C GLY A 167 -9.29 -7.55 -12.98
N GLY A 168 -8.80 -7.72 -14.22
CA GLY A 168 -8.22 -8.98 -14.69
C GLY A 168 -9.20 -9.90 -15.41
N ASN A 169 -10.46 -9.49 -15.56
CA ASN A 169 -11.47 -10.27 -16.27
C ASN A 169 -11.34 -10.18 -17.78
N ARG A 170 -10.65 -9.17 -18.30
CA ARG A 170 -10.45 -8.99 -19.74
C ARG A 170 -9.01 -8.64 -20.07
N ILE A 171 -8.60 -9.04 -21.27
CA ILE A 171 -7.28 -8.79 -21.82
C ILE A 171 -7.44 -7.99 -23.11
N VAL A 172 -6.69 -6.90 -23.24
CA VAL A 172 -6.46 -6.21 -24.51
C VAL A 172 -5.11 -6.67 -25.06
N PHE A 173 -5.02 -6.88 -26.37
CA PHE A 173 -3.79 -7.38 -26.99
C PHE A 173 -3.65 -6.98 -28.44
N SER A 174 -2.43 -7.07 -28.96
CA SER A 174 -2.12 -6.76 -30.37
C SER A 174 -1.87 -8.03 -31.18
N ARG A 175 -2.69 -8.22 -32.22
CA ARG A 175 -2.61 -9.35 -33.15
C ARG A 175 -1.98 -8.91 -34.46
N PHE A 176 -0.90 -9.60 -34.84
CA PHE A 176 -0.31 -9.49 -36.17
C PHE A 176 -1.04 -10.41 -37.16
N ASP A 177 -1.38 -9.88 -38.33
CA ASP A 177 -1.91 -10.63 -39.46
C ASP A 177 -0.93 -10.54 -40.65
N ARG A 178 -0.40 -11.70 -41.07
CA ARG A 178 0.55 -11.80 -42.18
C ARG A 178 -0.07 -11.50 -43.55
N THR A 179 -1.39 -11.61 -43.69
CA THR A 179 -2.04 -11.34 -44.98
C THR A 179 -2.09 -9.85 -45.26
N THR A 180 -2.41 -9.06 -44.24
CA THR A 180 -2.44 -7.58 -44.31
C THR A 180 -1.09 -6.95 -43.96
N GLN A 181 -0.18 -7.70 -43.32
CA GLN A 181 1.07 -7.19 -42.73
C GLN A 181 0.82 -6.09 -41.67
N LYS A 182 -0.36 -6.11 -41.03
CA LYS A 182 -0.75 -5.15 -40.00
C LYS A 182 -0.83 -5.79 -38.63
N ARG A 183 -0.75 -4.94 -37.60
CA ARG A 183 -1.08 -5.29 -36.22
C ARG A 183 -2.24 -4.42 -35.79
N ASP A 184 -3.27 -5.04 -35.25
CA ASP A 184 -4.47 -4.35 -34.78
C ASP A 184 -4.76 -4.82 -33.34
N LEU A 185 -5.42 -3.97 -32.56
CA LEU A 185 -5.80 -4.30 -31.19
C LEU A 185 -7.09 -5.11 -31.17
N PHE A 186 -7.13 -6.07 -30.26
CA PHE A 186 -8.27 -6.92 -29.95
C PHE A 186 -8.47 -6.93 -28.44
N HIS A 187 -9.67 -7.31 -28.00
CA HIS A 187 -9.92 -7.61 -26.60
C HIS A 187 -10.73 -8.90 -26.46
N ILE A 188 -10.52 -9.59 -25.33
CA ILE A 188 -11.10 -10.91 -25.03
C ILE A 188 -11.30 -11.02 -23.51
N GLY A 189 -12.19 -11.88 -23.05
CA GLY A 189 -12.24 -12.31 -21.65
C GLY A 189 -10.98 -13.10 -21.30
N SER A 190 -10.53 -13.01 -20.05
CA SER A 190 -9.39 -13.81 -19.56
C SER A 190 -9.68 -15.32 -19.51
N ASP A 191 -10.96 -15.68 -19.61
CA ASP A 191 -11.47 -17.04 -19.84
C ASP A 191 -11.50 -17.46 -21.33
N GLY A 192 -11.08 -16.58 -22.25
CA GLY A 192 -11.11 -16.81 -23.70
C GLY A 192 -12.43 -16.46 -24.39
N SER A 193 -13.42 -15.91 -23.67
CA SER A 193 -14.72 -15.57 -24.24
C SER A 193 -14.75 -14.19 -24.90
N GLY A 194 -15.72 -13.95 -25.79
CA GLY A 194 -16.05 -12.59 -26.26
C GLY A 194 -14.94 -11.84 -27.00
N LEU A 195 -14.15 -12.55 -27.83
CA LEU A 195 -13.13 -11.95 -28.69
C LEU A 195 -13.75 -10.91 -29.65
N GLN A 196 -13.18 -9.71 -29.66
CA GLN A 196 -13.60 -8.61 -30.51
C GLN A 196 -12.39 -7.80 -30.98
N GLN A 197 -12.45 -7.31 -32.22
CA GLN A 197 -11.45 -6.40 -32.77
C GLN A 197 -11.75 -4.97 -32.32
N LEU A 198 -10.73 -4.30 -31.78
CA LEU A 198 -10.82 -2.95 -31.24
C LEU A 198 -10.37 -1.89 -32.27
N THR A 199 -9.27 -2.14 -32.98
CA THR A 199 -8.78 -1.22 -34.03
C THR A 199 -8.74 -1.89 -35.40
N ASN A 200 -8.91 -1.11 -36.46
CA ASN A 200 -8.67 -1.53 -37.85
C ASN A 200 -8.31 -0.32 -38.71
N THR A 201 -7.28 0.41 -38.30
CA THR A 201 -6.97 1.70 -38.93
C THR A 201 -6.14 1.48 -40.20
N ALA A 202 -6.55 2.09 -41.32
CA ALA A 202 -5.84 1.93 -42.59
C ALA A 202 -4.42 2.50 -42.51
N GLY A 203 -3.42 1.70 -42.89
CA GLY A 203 -2.02 2.12 -42.94
C GLY A 203 -1.36 2.35 -41.57
N ILE A 204 -1.97 1.91 -40.47
CA ILE A 204 -1.41 2.03 -39.12
C ILE A 204 -1.38 0.65 -38.46
N SER A 205 -0.29 0.33 -37.76
CA SER A 205 -0.22 -0.81 -36.86
C SER A 205 -0.29 -0.32 -35.42
N GLU A 206 -1.16 -0.92 -34.61
CA GLU A 206 -1.31 -0.64 -33.18
C GLU A 206 -0.75 -1.80 -32.34
N VAL A 207 0.20 -1.49 -31.44
CA VAL A 207 0.95 -2.48 -30.64
C VAL A 207 1.22 -1.99 -29.23
N LEU A 208 1.69 -2.89 -28.36
CA LEU A 208 2.06 -2.58 -26.97
C LEU A 208 0.93 -1.86 -26.20
N PRO A 209 -0.29 -2.43 -26.15
CA PRO A 209 -1.35 -1.88 -25.32
C PRO A 209 -0.95 -1.96 -23.85
N VAL A 210 -1.09 -0.84 -23.13
CA VAL A 210 -0.89 -0.74 -21.69
C VAL A 210 -2.04 0.04 -21.08
N VAL A 211 -2.62 -0.51 -20.03
CA VAL A 211 -3.78 0.04 -19.33
C VAL A 211 -3.27 0.89 -18.17
N SER A 212 -3.90 2.03 -17.94
CA SER A 212 -3.59 2.86 -16.76
C SER A 212 -3.83 2.07 -15.48
N HIS A 213 -3.12 2.43 -14.41
CA HIS A 213 -3.34 1.79 -13.11
C HIS A 213 -4.82 1.87 -12.77
N ASP A 214 -5.45 3.02 -13.11
CA ASP A 214 -6.86 3.28 -12.92
C ASP A 214 -7.86 2.47 -13.75
N GLY A 215 -7.39 1.68 -14.70
CA GLY A 215 -8.24 0.89 -15.58
C GLY A 215 -9.14 1.70 -16.53
N LYS A 216 -9.02 3.03 -16.58
CA LYS A 216 -9.88 3.90 -17.40
C LYS A 216 -9.26 4.29 -18.74
N LEU A 217 -7.94 4.24 -18.85
CA LEU A 217 -7.22 4.62 -20.06
C LEU A 217 -6.45 3.44 -20.63
N LEU A 218 -6.33 3.43 -21.95
CA LEU A 218 -5.50 2.50 -22.70
C LEU A 218 -4.52 3.31 -23.55
N ALA A 219 -3.23 3.21 -23.27
CA ALA A 219 -2.17 3.72 -24.13
C ALA A 219 -1.64 2.62 -25.05
N TYR A 220 -1.28 2.96 -26.29
CA TYR A 220 -0.62 2.03 -27.20
C TYR A 220 0.26 2.77 -28.22
N ARG A 221 1.25 2.07 -28.77
CA ARG A 221 2.10 2.56 -29.85
C ARG A 221 1.35 2.46 -31.18
N ALA A 222 1.28 3.55 -31.92
CA ALA A 222 0.75 3.62 -33.28
C ALA A 222 1.90 3.86 -34.28
N PHE A 223 2.14 2.88 -35.16
CA PHE A 223 3.17 2.92 -36.21
C PHE A 223 2.53 3.16 -37.58
N PHE A 224 2.95 4.19 -38.30
CA PHE A 224 2.36 4.60 -39.58
C PHE A 224 3.15 4.00 -40.75
N HIS A 225 2.54 3.09 -41.51
CA HIS A 225 3.18 2.43 -42.65
C HIS A 225 3.52 3.44 -43.76
N GLY A 226 4.72 3.29 -44.34
CA GLY A 226 5.21 4.18 -45.39
C GLY A 226 5.58 5.59 -44.92
N GLN A 227 5.48 5.86 -43.62
CA GLN A 227 5.89 7.11 -42.98
C GLN A 227 6.92 6.80 -41.90
N SER A 228 7.96 7.63 -41.76
CA SER A 228 8.86 7.54 -40.59
C SER A 228 8.20 8.22 -39.39
N LYS A 229 6.97 7.81 -39.03
CA LYS A 229 6.15 8.42 -37.98
C LYS A 229 5.65 7.35 -37.01
N GLU A 230 5.83 7.63 -35.71
CA GLU A 230 5.26 6.87 -34.60
C GLU A 230 4.67 7.82 -33.57
N THR A 231 3.55 7.44 -32.97
CA THR A 231 2.92 8.17 -31.86
C THR A 231 2.45 7.21 -30.78
N ILE A 232 2.12 7.74 -29.61
CA ILE A 232 1.38 7.01 -28.58
C ILE A 232 -0.05 7.55 -28.59
N ARG A 233 -1.03 6.66 -28.76
CA ARG A 233 -2.45 7.01 -28.67
C ARG A 233 -3.00 6.57 -27.34
N VAL A 234 -3.92 7.35 -26.80
CA VAL A 234 -4.62 7.04 -25.55
C VAL A 234 -6.12 7.01 -25.82
N LEU A 235 -6.77 5.92 -25.44
CA LEU A 235 -8.23 5.75 -25.49
C LEU A 235 -8.83 5.78 -24.09
N ASN A 236 -10.09 6.18 -23.98
CA ASN A 236 -10.92 5.87 -22.81
C ASN A 236 -11.46 4.44 -22.96
N ILE A 237 -11.34 3.60 -21.93
CA ILE A 237 -11.75 2.19 -21.97
C ILE A 237 -13.28 2.02 -21.94
N ALA A 238 -14.02 2.98 -21.37
CA ALA A 238 -15.48 2.89 -21.24
C ALA A 238 -16.19 2.94 -22.61
N ASP A 239 -15.64 3.70 -23.56
CA ASP A 239 -16.25 3.92 -24.88
C ASP A 239 -15.29 3.72 -26.06
N TRP A 240 -14.01 3.40 -25.78
CA TRP A 240 -12.93 3.23 -26.75
C TRP A 240 -12.61 4.49 -27.59
N ASN A 241 -13.07 5.66 -27.17
CA ASN A 241 -12.80 6.90 -27.87
C ASN A 241 -11.37 7.39 -27.60
N GLN A 242 -10.70 7.86 -28.65
CA GLN A 242 -9.37 8.45 -28.52
C GLN A 242 -9.44 9.78 -27.77
N THR A 243 -8.69 9.88 -26.68
CA THR A 243 -8.58 11.09 -25.85
C THR A 243 -7.32 11.88 -26.19
N HIS A 244 -6.20 11.19 -26.51
CA HIS A 244 -4.92 11.85 -26.81
C HIS A 244 -4.18 11.16 -27.96
N GLU A 245 -3.38 11.92 -28.71
CA GLU A 245 -2.33 11.42 -29.60
C GLU A 245 -1.03 12.19 -29.28
N ILE A 246 -0.07 11.48 -28.70
CA ILE A 246 1.20 12.01 -28.20
C ILE A 246 2.25 11.81 -29.28
N SER A 247 2.77 12.92 -29.81
CA SER A 247 3.96 12.93 -30.66
C SER A 247 5.20 13.12 -29.80
N LEU A 248 6.25 12.34 -30.06
CA LEU A 248 7.49 12.39 -29.28
C LEU A 248 8.34 13.60 -29.69
N PRO A 249 8.64 14.55 -28.78
CA PRO A 249 9.55 15.66 -29.08
C PRO A 249 11.02 15.22 -29.04
N SER A 250 11.89 15.95 -29.76
CA SER A 250 13.35 15.80 -29.66
C SER A 250 13.83 15.91 -28.19
N PRO A 251 14.83 15.12 -27.75
CA PRO A 251 15.69 14.22 -28.54
C PRO A 251 15.12 12.83 -28.80
N ALA A 252 13.92 12.51 -28.30
CA ALA A 252 13.27 11.25 -28.60
C ALA A 252 12.85 11.22 -30.09
N ASP A 253 13.22 10.17 -30.81
CA ASP A 253 12.96 10.06 -32.25
C ASP A 253 11.85 9.05 -32.54
N LYS A 254 12.16 7.76 -32.45
CA LYS A 254 11.29 6.66 -32.89
C LYS A 254 11.57 5.37 -32.12
N ASN A 255 10.92 4.28 -32.53
CA ASN A 255 11.18 2.94 -32.02
C ASN A 255 10.83 2.75 -30.53
N ILE A 256 9.60 3.12 -30.17
CA ILE A 256 9.08 2.91 -28.82
C ILE A 256 9.05 1.40 -28.52
N SER A 257 9.86 0.92 -27.57
CA SER A 257 9.87 -0.50 -27.21
C SER A 257 8.98 -0.83 -26.03
N GLY A 258 8.81 0.09 -25.07
CA GLY A 258 7.95 -0.10 -23.91
C GLY A 258 7.27 1.19 -23.48
N ILE A 259 6.05 1.06 -22.98
CA ILE A 259 5.18 2.13 -22.49
C ILE A 259 4.65 1.63 -21.14
N ASP A 260 4.56 2.51 -20.16
CA ASP A 260 3.77 2.28 -18.96
C ASP A 260 3.25 3.59 -18.38
N PHE A 261 2.15 3.56 -17.64
CA PHE A 261 1.64 4.75 -16.95
C PHE A 261 2.50 5.06 -15.72
N SER A 262 2.53 6.32 -15.29
CA SER A 262 3.04 6.66 -13.96
C SER A 262 2.04 6.24 -12.88
N LYS A 263 2.51 6.10 -11.63
CA LYS A 263 1.68 5.76 -10.45
C LYS A 263 0.38 6.57 -10.31
N ASP A 264 0.36 7.82 -10.77
CA ASP A 264 -0.78 8.74 -10.72
C ASP A 264 -1.58 8.82 -12.03
N ASP A 265 -1.21 8.00 -13.03
CA ASP A 265 -1.75 7.96 -14.39
C ASP A 265 -1.73 9.31 -15.14
N GLN A 266 -0.95 10.28 -14.66
CA GLN A 266 -0.83 11.61 -15.30
C GLN A 266 0.27 11.67 -16.37
N ARG A 267 1.15 10.67 -16.41
CA ARG A 267 2.31 10.59 -17.32
C ARG A 267 2.46 9.18 -17.85
N LEU A 268 3.27 9.05 -18.89
CA LEU A 268 3.78 7.79 -19.40
C LEU A 268 5.29 7.72 -19.16
N TYR A 269 5.77 6.58 -18.68
CA TYR A 269 7.15 6.13 -18.84
C TYR A 269 7.29 5.42 -20.17
N VAL A 270 8.29 5.81 -20.96
CA VAL A 270 8.46 5.33 -22.34
C VAL A 270 9.92 5.05 -22.61
N SER A 271 10.21 3.90 -23.24
CA SER A 271 11.56 3.56 -23.71
C SER A 271 11.66 3.78 -25.22
N ILE A 272 12.56 4.67 -25.62
CA ILE A 272 12.62 5.22 -26.98
C ILE A 272 14.07 5.39 -27.41
N GLU A 273 14.35 5.23 -28.71
CA GLU A 273 15.60 5.66 -29.34
C GLU A 273 15.78 7.18 -29.25
N SER A 274 16.99 7.61 -28.88
CA SER A 274 17.31 9.01 -28.72
C SER A 274 18.34 9.48 -29.75
N ALA A 275 18.00 10.51 -30.53
CA ALA A 275 18.77 10.96 -31.70
C ALA A 275 20.16 11.56 -31.36
N ASP A 276 20.35 12.00 -30.12
CA ASP A 276 21.61 12.54 -29.59
C ASP A 276 22.59 11.44 -29.13
N VAL A 277 22.20 10.16 -29.23
CA VAL A 277 23.02 9.01 -28.85
C VAL A 277 23.39 8.22 -30.11
N PRO A 278 24.66 8.25 -30.56
CA PRO A 278 25.07 7.51 -31.76
C PRO A 278 24.92 6.00 -31.56
N GLY A 279 23.98 5.37 -32.25
CA GLY A 279 23.95 3.92 -32.46
C GLY A 279 24.86 3.52 -33.61
N SER A 280 25.55 2.38 -33.51
CA SER A 280 26.05 1.71 -34.72
C SER A 280 24.88 1.00 -35.38
N SER A 281 24.98 0.66 -36.67
CA SER A 281 23.91 0.08 -37.50
C SER A 281 23.33 -1.26 -36.99
N LEU A 282 23.77 -1.77 -35.85
CA LEU A 282 23.24 -2.97 -35.18
C LEU A 282 22.85 -2.77 -33.70
N ASN A 283 23.20 -1.65 -33.04
CA ASN A 283 22.87 -1.38 -31.63
C ASN A 283 22.38 0.06 -31.46
N ILE A 284 21.09 0.25 -31.66
CA ILE A 284 20.39 1.49 -31.34
C ILE A 284 20.09 1.49 -29.85
N LYS A 285 20.69 2.43 -29.11
CA LYS A 285 20.51 2.58 -27.67
C LYS A 285 19.18 3.28 -27.35
N GLN A 286 18.43 2.73 -26.41
CA GLN A 286 17.21 3.34 -25.89
C GLN A 286 17.40 3.87 -24.48
N GLU A 287 16.61 4.88 -24.12
CA GLU A 287 16.56 5.47 -22.79
C GLU A 287 15.10 5.58 -22.32
N ILE A 288 14.90 5.62 -21.00
CA ILE A 288 13.60 5.86 -20.39
C ILE A 288 13.34 7.36 -20.30
N PHE A 289 12.19 7.79 -20.80
CA PHE A 289 11.65 9.14 -20.65
C PHE A 289 10.33 9.10 -19.89
N SER A 290 9.96 10.23 -19.29
CA SER A 290 8.62 10.49 -18.77
C SER A 290 7.98 11.65 -19.50
N ILE A 291 6.74 11.50 -19.97
CA ILE A 291 6.00 12.51 -20.73
C ILE A 291 4.56 12.61 -20.23
N LYS A 292 3.98 13.82 -20.20
CA LYS A 292 2.57 14.00 -19.84
C LYS A 292 1.65 13.47 -20.95
N LEU A 293 0.40 13.17 -20.60
CA LEU A 293 -0.61 12.71 -21.58
C LEU A 293 -0.95 13.76 -22.65
N ASP A 294 -0.72 15.05 -22.38
CA ASP A 294 -0.85 16.13 -23.36
C ASP A 294 0.38 16.28 -24.27
N GLY A 295 1.39 15.41 -24.11
CA GLY A 295 2.64 15.43 -24.87
C GLY A 295 3.67 16.48 -24.43
N THR A 296 3.41 17.21 -23.35
CA THR A 296 4.32 18.23 -22.83
C THR A 296 5.25 17.68 -21.76
N ASP A 297 6.24 18.51 -21.36
CA ASP A 297 7.10 18.26 -20.20
C ASP A 297 7.84 16.92 -20.27
N MET A 298 8.36 16.55 -21.44
CA MET A 298 9.14 15.32 -21.60
C MET A 298 10.49 15.43 -20.88
N VAL A 299 10.78 14.46 -20.01
CA VAL A 299 12.00 14.41 -19.21
C VAL A 299 12.72 13.07 -19.43
N ARG A 300 14.02 13.10 -19.75
CA ARG A 300 14.85 11.89 -19.79
C ARG A 300 15.20 11.45 -18.37
N LEU A 301 14.94 10.19 -18.03
CA LEU A 301 15.17 9.62 -16.70
C LEU A 301 16.47 8.81 -16.60
N THR A 302 16.91 8.20 -17.70
CA THR A 302 18.14 7.43 -17.77
C THR A 302 19.14 8.08 -18.74
N ASN A 303 20.42 8.02 -18.41
CA ASN A 303 21.47 8.57 -19.27
C ASN A 303 22.77 7.81 -19.02
N ASN A 304 23.02 6.76 -19.79
CA ASN A 304 24.22 5.93 -19.62
C ASN A 304 24.80 5.51 -20.98
N THR A 305 25.63 4.46 -21.06
CA THR A 305 26.28 4.04 -22.33
C THR A 305 25.63 2.84 -23.00
N VAL A 306 24.63 2.22 -22.38
CA VAL A 306 23.92 1.03 -22.85
C VAL A 306 22.40 1.25 -22.89
N SER A 307 21.65 0.28 -23.39
CA SER A 307 20.19 0.42 -23.56
C SER A 307 19.42 0.23 -22.25
N ASP A 308 18.45 1.10 -22.01
CA ASP A 308 17.45 0.98 -20.95
C ASP A 308 16.05 0.88 -21.58
N THR A 309 15.29 -0.17 -21.26
CA THR A 309 14.02 -0.53 -21.94
C THR A 309 12.97 -1.05 -20.97
N TRP A 310 11.74 -1.23 -21.45
CA TRP A 310 10.64 -1.89 -20.72
C TRP A 310 10.41 -1.32 -19.31
N PRO A 311 10.07 -0.02 -19.19
CA PRO A 311 9.72 0.56 -17.90
C PRO A 311 8.43 -0.06 -17.37
N ALA A 312 8.36 -0.26 -16.07
CA ALA A 312 7.18 -0.65 -15.31
C ALA A 312 7.10 0.19 -14.03
N SER A 313 5.95 0.79 -13.76
CA SER A 313 5.71 1.65 -12.62
C SER A 313 5.50 0.82 -11.36
N ILE A 314 6.27 1.16 -10.32
CA ILE A 314 6.11 0.56 -8.99
C ILE A 314 4.97 1.30 -8.30
N ALA A 315 3.76 0.86 -8.60
CA ALA A 315 2.51 1.38 -8.07
C ALA A 315 1.55 0.21 -7.81
N PRO A 316 0.79 0.25 -6.71
CA PRO A 316 -0.38 -0.61 -6.63
C PRO A 316 -1.36 -0.17 -7.74
N THR A 317 -1.92 -1.13 -8.46
CA THR A 317 -3.00 -0.85 -9.41
C THR A 317 -4.27 -0.52 -8.61
N HIS A 318 -4.65 0.75 -8.57
CA HIS A 318 -5.91 1.20 -7.95
C HIS A 318 -6.97 1.34 -9.04
N HIS A 319 -8.27 1.30 -8.72
CA HIS A 319 -9.43 1.73 -9.54
C HIS A 319 -10.28 0.68 -10.28
N GLU A 320 -11.51 1.16 -10.49
CA GLU A 320 -12.80 0.50 -10.71
C GLU A 320 -12.84 -0.93 -10.21
N VAL A 321 -12.94 -0.98 -8.88
CA VAL A 321 -13.74 -1.94 -8.11
C VAL A 321 -15.06 -2.17 -8.87
N VAL A 322 -15.06 -3.12 -9.81
CA VAL A 322 -16.25 -3.91 -10.10
C VAL A 322 -16.44 -4.81 -8.88
N SER A 323 -16.93 -4.17 -7.81
CA SER A 323 -17.43 -4.72 -6.54
C SER A 323 -16.84 -6.07 -6.11
N ALA A 324 -15.52 -6.18 -5.97
CA ALA A 324 -14.99 -7.06 -4.93
C ALA A 324 -15.22 -6.31 -3.63
N ARG A 325 -16.28 -6.65 -2.89
CA ARG A 325 -16.52 -6.04 -1.59
C ARG A 325 -15.35 -6.39 -0.66
N ILE A 326 -14.86 -5.40 0.08
CA ILE A 326 -13.69 -5.51 0.95
C ILE A 326 -14.15 -6.05 2.31
N PRO A 327 -13.66 -7.20 2.77
CA PRO A 327 -13.96 -7.64 4.13
C PRO A 327 -13.25 -6.73 5.13
N VAL A 328 -14.02 -6.15 6.05
CA VAL A 328 -13.52 -5.24 7.08
C VAL A 328 -13.79 -5.82 8.46
N LEU A 329 -12.73 -6.15 9.20
CA LEU A 329 -12.82 -6.63 10.57
C LEU A 329 -12.78 -5.45 11.55
N PHE A 330 -13.92 -5.13 12.14
CA PHE A 330 -14.06 -4.19 13.24
C PHE A 330 -13.74 -4.89 14.56
N VAL A 331 -12.62 -4.52 15.17
CA VAL A 331 -12.14 -5.08 16.44
C VAL A 331 -12.45 -4.09 17.56
N HIS A 332 -13.46 -4.39 18.36
CA HIS A 332 -13.78 -3.60 19.54
C HIS A 332 -12.83 -3.94 20.70
N GLY A 333 -12.61 -2.99 21.60
CA GLY A 333 -12.06 -3.29 22.93
C GLY A 333 -13.07 -4.01 23.85
N HIS A 334 -12.67 -4.23 25.09
CA HIS A 334 -13.38 -4.98 26.12
C HIS A 334 -14.63 -4.29 26.68
N SER A 335 -15.71 -4.24 25.90
CA SER A 335 -17.02 -3.75 26.33
C SER A 335 -17.97 -4.93 26.56
N GLY A 336 -18.75 -4.94 27.64
CA GLY A 336 -19.73 -6.00 27.94
C GLY A 336 -20.94 -6.03 27.00
N GLY A 337 -20.71 -6.38 25.74
CA GLY A 337 -21.68 -6.43 24.65
C GLY A 337 -21.24 -5.51 23.50
N ALA A 338 -20.63 -6.07 22.45
CA ALA A 338 -19.96 -5.32 21.38
C ALA A 338 -20.79 -5.07 20.12
N VAL A 339 -21.95 -5.71 19.96
CA VAL A 339 -22.85 -5.42 18.84
C VAL A 339 -23.34 -3.95 18.89
N PRO A 340 -23.74 -3.38 20.05
CA PRO A 340 -24.16 -1.98 20.13
C PRO A 340 -23.06 -0.94 19.87
N ALA A 341 -21.80 -1.18 20.23
CA ALA A 341 -20.78 -0.13 20.18
C ALA A 341 -20.33 0.23 18.75
N TRP A 342 -20.50 -0.68 17.78
CA TRP A 342 -20.26 -0.38 16.37
C TRP A 342 -21.54 -0.13 15.58
N GLN A 343 -22.69 -0.61 16.08
CA GLN A 343 -23.98 -0.54 15.39
C GLN A 343 -24.91 0.54 15.92
N GLN A 344 -24.75 0.99 17.16
CA GLN A 344 -25.58 2.01 17.79
C GLN A 344 -24.79 3.30 18.02
N PRO A 345 -25.47 4.47 17.97
CA PRO A 345 -24.85 5.75 18.34
C PRO A 345 -24.39 5.78 19.80
N GLY A 346 -23.22 6.39 20.07
CA GLY A 346 -22.68 6.52 21.43
C GLY A 346 -23.42 7.53 22.31
N THR A 347 -23.85 8.67 21.76
CA THR A 347 -24.68 9.69 22.42
C THR A 347 -25.64 10.36 21.43
N ALA A 348 -26.61 11.14 21.91
CA ALA A 348 -27.53 11.89 21.07
C ALA A 348 -26.77 12.85 20.14
N GLY A 349 -27.01 12.73 18.83
CA GLY A 349 -26.30 13.51 17.79
C GLY A 349 -25.03 12.84 17.23
N THR A 350 -24.73 11.60 17.63
CA THR A 350 -23.70 10.75 17.02
C THR A 350 -24.32 9.66 16.14
N THR A 351 -23.50 8.87 15.44
CA THR A 351 -23.95 7.78 14.56
C THR A 351 -23.09 6.53 14.75
N SER A 352 -23.20 5.55 13.85
CA SER A 352 -22.48 4.28 13.92
C SER A 352 -21.96 3.87 12.54
N PHE A 353 -21.01 2.95 12.51
CA PHE A 353 -20.50 2.40 11.25
C PHE A 353 -21.59 1.63 10.50
N ASP A 354 -22.46 0.93 11.23
CA ASP A 354 -23.58 0.19 10.65
C ASP A 354 -24.60 1.12 9.99
N ALA A 355 -25.03 2.17 10.70
CA ALA A 355 -25.94 3.18 10.15
C ALA A 355 -25.31 3.91 8.93
N ALA A 356 -24.00 4.14 8.96
CA ALA A 356 -23.27 4.72 7.83
C ALA A 356 -23.24 3.79 6.61
N LEU A 357 -23.02 2.49 6.81
CA LEU A 357 -23.02 1.51 5.72
C LEU A 357 -24.43 1.32 5.15
N ASP A 358 -25.47 1.30 5.99
CA ASP A 358 -26.87 1.26 5.56
C ASP A 358 -27.27 2.48 4.74
N ALA A 359 -26.83 3.68 5.14
CA ALA A 359 -27.06 4.91 4.38
C ALA A 359 -26.24 4.97 3.06
N ASN A 360 -25.22 4.14 2.91
CA ASN A 360 -24.28 4.15 1.79
C ASN A 360 -24.04 2.74 1.21
N PRO A 361 -25.07 2.07 0.67
CA PRO A 361 -25.01 0.67 0.26
C PRO A 361 -24.08 0.39 -0.94
N ASN A 362 -23.60 1.45 -1.62
CA ASN A 362 -22.66 1.34 -2.73
C ASN A 362 -21.20 1.30 -2.27
N LEU A 363 -20.93 1.50 -0.97
CA LEU A 363 -19.57 1.29 -0.45
C LEU A 363 -19.20 -0.19 -0.56
N PRO A 364 -18.00 -0.51 -1.09
CA PRO A 364 -17.56 -1.89 -1.25
C PRO A 364 -17.03 -2.44 0.08
N VAL A 365 -17.83 -2.41 1.15
CA VAL A 365 -17.41 -2.78 2.50
C VAL A 365 -18.32 -3.88 3.07
N ASP A 366 -17.68 -4.95 3.54
CA ASP A 366 -18.32 -6.10 4.18
C ASP A 366 -17.92 -6.14 5.64
N PRO A 367 -18.78 -5.68 6.56
CA PRO A 367 -18.41 -5.59 7.96
C PRO A 367 -18.42 -6.97 8.63
N PHE A 368 -17.33 -7.27 9.33
CA PHE A 368 -17.18 -8.36 10.29
C PHE A 368 -16.86 -7.74 11.65
N TYR A 369 -17.44 -8.28 12.71
CA TYR A 369 -17.24 -7.74 14.06
C TYR A 369 -16.58 -8.80 14.92
N LEU A 370 -15.50 -8.40 15.60
CA LEU A 370 -14.83 -9.21 16.62
C LEU A 370 -14.96 -8.52 17.98
N GLU A 371 -15.61 -9.23 18.90
CA GLU A 371 -15.72 -8.86 20.30
C GLU A 371 -14.65 -9.57 21.09
N LEU A 372 -13.76 -8.79 21.73
CA LEU A 372 -12.79 -9.34 22.65
C LEU A 372 -13.42 -9.49 24.07
N PRO A 373 -13.14 -10.58 24.81
CA PRO A 373 -13.73 -10.85 26.13
C PRO A 373 -13.45 -9.79 27.20
N VAL A 374 -14.48 -9.31 27.90
CA VAL A 374 -14.33 -8.26 28.92
C VAL A 374 -13.34 -8.64 30.04
N HIS A 375 -12.44 -7.71 30.39
CA HIS A 375 -11.56 -7.83 31.56
C HIS A 375 -12.02 -6.96 32.74
N GLY A 376 -11.36 -7.15 33.89
CA GLY A 376 -11.55 -6.35 35.09
C GLY A 376 -12.21 -7.12 36.22
N ALA A 377 -12.27 -6.52 37.42
CA ALA A 377 -12.57 -7.20 38.68
C ALA A 377 -13.88 -8.00 38.74
N SER A 378 -14.83 -7.72 37.83
CA SER A 378 -16.09 -8.44 37.67
C SER A 378 -16.01 -9.72 36.82
N HIS A 379 -14.88 -9.98 36.14
CA HIS A 379 -14.66 -11.13 35.24
C HIS A 379 -13.33 -11.85 35.60
N PRO A 380 -13.25 -12.53 36.77
CA PRO A 380 -12.04 -13.21 37.25
C PRO A 380 -11.51 -14.28 36.30
N GLU A 381 -12.37 -14.88 35.48
CA GLU A 381 -12.02 -15.88 34.47
C GLU A 381 -11.11 -15.33 33.35
N ASN A 382 -11.11 -14.01 33.13
CA ASN A 382 -10.32 -13.35 32.07
C ASN A 382 -9.08 -12.62 32.61
N PHE A 383 -8.69 -12.87 33.87
CA PHE A 383 -7.57 -12.16 34.51
C PHE A 383 -6.20 -12.45 33.90
N ASP A 384 -6.01 -13.64 33.33
CA ASP A 384 -4.72 -14.06 32.74
C ASP A 384 -4.64 -13.83 31.23
N ARG A 385 -5.72 -13.34 30.63
CA ARG A 385 -5.81 -13.09 29.20
C ARG A 385 -4.99 -11.83 28.82
N SER A 386 -4.17 -11.94 27.77
CA SER A 386 -3.24 -10.91 27.31
C SER A 386 -3.62 -10.32 25.95
N ILE A 387 -2.98 -9.23 25.56
CA ILE A 387 -3.07 -8.68 24.18
C ILE A 387 -2.65 -9.71 23.11
N ALA A 388 -1.77 -10.64 23.44
CA ALA A 388 -1.36 -11.73 22.54
C ALA A 388 -2.47 -12.78 22.35
N ALA A 389 -3.26 -13.04 23.40
CA ALA A 389 -4.45 -13.89 23.30
C ALA A 389 -5.51 -13.24 22.41
N ASP A 390 -5.75 -11.93 22.57
CA ASP A 390 -6.64 -11.17 21.67
C ASP A 390 -6.14 -11.17 20.21
N ALA A 391 -4.83 -11.03 20.00
CA ALA A 391 -4.23 -11.11 18.68
C ALA A 391 -4.39 -12.50 18.05
N THR A 392 -4.41 -13.56 18.85
CA THR A 392 -4.70 -14.93 18.40
C THR A 392 -6.15 -15.06 17.92
N ASP A 393 -7.09 -14.37 18.57
CA ASP A 393 -8.50 -14.33 18.11
C ASP A 393 -8.65 -13.55 16.80
N ILE A 394 -7.91 -12.45 16.64
CA ILE A 394 -7.84 -11.70 15.38
C ILE A 394 -7.28 -12.59 14.26
N LEU A 395 -6.19 -13.32 14.52
CA LEU A 395 -5.63 -14.30 13.58
C LEU A 395 -6.66 -15.36 13.18
N ALA A 396 -7.38 -15.92 14.15
CA ALA A 396 -8.40 -16.93 13.89
C ALA A 396 -9.58 -16.35 13.08
N ALA A 397 -9.98 -15.10 13.36
CA ALA A 397 -11.03 -14.41 12.62
C ALA A 397 -10.64 -14.14 11.15
N ILE A 398 -9.37 -13.84 10.86
CA ILE A 398 -8.90 -13.54 9.50
C ILE A 398 -8.52 -14.80 8.74
N GLU A 399 -7.61 -15.60 9.29
CA GLU A 399 -6.94 -16.72 8.59
C GLU A 399 -7.56 -18.09 8.88
N GLY A 400 -8.44 -18.18 9.88
CA GLY A 400 -9.07 -19.43 10.33
C GLY A 400 -8.15 -20.25 11.22
N GLY A 401 -8.66 -21.32 11.82
CA GLY A 401 -7.94 -22.15 12.81
C GLY A 401 -8.38 -21.87 14.25
N PRO A 402 -7.69 -22.42 15.27
CA PRO A 402 -8.10 -22.25 16.66
C PRO A 402 -7.88 -20.81 17.13
N ASP A 403 -8.83 -20.28 17.88
CA ASP A 403 -8.70 -19.05 18.65
C ASP A 403 -7.95 -19.28 19.98
N SER A 404 -7.85 -18.24 20.81
CA SER A 404 -7.17 -18.30 22.11
C SER A 404 -7.83 -19.25 23.11
N ALA A 405 -9.10 -19.59 22.94
CA ALA A 405 -9.81 -20.60 23.73
C ALA A 405 -9.70 -22.01 23.11
N GLY A 406 -9.03 -22.15 21.97
CA GLY A 406 -8.88 -23.39 21.22
C GLY A 406 -10.10 -23.75 20.35
N VAL A 407 -11.07 -22.84 20.20
CA VAL A 407 -12.26 -23.06 19.37
C VAL A 407 -11.89 -22.80 17.91
N GLN A 408 -12.28 -23.71 17.02
CA GLN A 408 -11.96 -23.61 15.60
C GLN A 408 -12.81 -22.55 14.90
N GLN A 409 -12.15 -21.56 14.32
CA GLN A 409 -12.76 -20.52 13.51
C GLN A 409 -12.57 -20.82 12.02
N THR A 410 -13.57 -20.48 11.21
CA THR A 410 -13.47 -20.64 9.75
C THR A 410 -12.48 -19.64 9.16
N GLY A 411 -12.47 -18.39 9.64
CA GLY A 411 -11.64 -17.33 9.07
C GLY A 411 -12.27 -16.68 7.83
N ILE A 412 -12.23 -15.35 7.76
CA ILE A 412 -12.75 -14.56 6.64
C ILE A 412 -12.13 -15.02 5.31
N LEU A 413 -10.81 -15.18 5.27
CA LEU A 413 -10.08 -15.52 4.05
C LEU A 413 -10.29 -16.98 3.59
N ASN A 414 -10.98 -17.82 4.36
CA ASN A 414 -11.37 -19.15 3.93
C ASN A 414 -12.79 -19.19 3.35
N MET A 415 -13.55 -18.10 3.49
CA MET A 415 -14.87 -17.98 2.86
C MET A 415 -14.71 -17.84 1.34
N PRO A 416 -15.53 -18.53 0.51
CA PRO A 416 -15.42 -18.50 -0.95
C PRO A 416 -15.38 -17.10 -1.57
N ALA A 417 -16.07 -16.12 -0.94
CA ALA A 417 -16.12 -14.75 -1.41
C ALA A 417 -14.81 -13.97 -1.25
N TYR A 418 -13.90 -14.40 -0.36
CA TYR A 418 -12.70 -13.64 0.03
C TYR A 418 -11.39 -14.43 -0.10
N GLN A 419 -11.38 -15.57 -0.79
CA GLN A 419 -10.20 -16.46 -0.87
C GLN A 419 -8.96 -15.79 -1.46
N ASN A 420 -9.16 -14.78 -2.32
CA ASN A 420 -8.09 -14.00 -2.96
C ASN A 420 -8.15 -12.52 -2.53
N SER A 421 -8.75 -12.23 -1.38
CA SER A 421 -8.86 -10.88 -0.84
C SER A 421 -7.86 -10.66 0.30
N LYS A 422 -7.65 -9.40 0.66
CA LYS A 422 -7.06 -8.98 1.93
C LYS A 422 -8.17 -8.43 2.83
N VAL A 423 -7.94 -8.45 4.15
CA VAL A 423 -8.88 -7.90 5.13
C VAL A 423 -8.42 -6.51 5.55
N ALA A 424 -9.34 -5.54 5.63
CA ALA A 424 -9.06 -4.28 6.33
C ALA A 424 -9.40 -4.42 7.81
N ILE A 425 -8.59 -3.89 8.72
CA ILE A 425 -8.85 -3.92 10.16
C ILE A 425 -9.20 -2.52 10.65
N VAL A 426 -10.28 -2.39 11.42
CA VAL A 426 -10.62 -1.18 12.16
C VAL A 426 -10.58 -1.50 13.65
N GLY A 427 -9.50 -1.12 14.33
CA GLY A 427 -9.32 -1.38 15.76
C GLY A 427 -9.67 -0.16 16.60
N TYR A 428 -10.61 -0.29 17.55
CA TYR A 428 -10.94 0.77 18.50
C TYR A 428 -10.43 0.48 19.90
N SER A 429 -9.90 1.52 20.56
CA SER A 429 -9.39 1.43 21.92
C SER A 429 -8.39 0.26 22.06
N GLN A 430 -8.56 -0.62 23.05
CA GLN A 430 -7.72 -1.81 23.24
C GLN A 430 -7.70 -2.76 22.03
N GLY A 431 -8.80 -2.87 21.28
CA GLY A 431 -8.84 -3.64 20.04
C GLY A 431 -7.80 -3.15 19.01
N GLY A 432 -7.46 -1.86 19.03
CA GLY A 432 -6.37 -1.32 18.23
C GLY A 432 -4.98 -1.81 18.65
N ILE A 433 -4.72 -2.01 19.96
CA ILE A 433 -3.42 -2.52 20.44
C ILE A 433 -3.27 -4.00 20.08
N SER A 434 -4.30 -4.81 20.33
CA SER A 434 -4.29 -6.23 19.98
C SER A 434 -4.16 -6.44 18.46
N SER A 435 -4.78 -5.56 17.66
CA SER A 435 -4.59 -5.53 16.21
C SER A 435 -3.14 -5.25 15.80
N ARG A 436 -2.45 -4.34 16.48
CA ARG A 436 -1.01 -4.08 16.22
C ARG A 436 -0.13 -5.27 16.57
N TYR A 437 -0.45 -5.96 17.67
CA TYR A 437 0.26 -7.18 18.04
C TYR A 437 0.07 -8.27 16.98
N TYR A 438 -1.17 -8.45 16.50
CA TYR A 438 -1.47 -9.36 15.40
C TYR A 438 -0.64 -9.03 14.14
N LEU A 439 -0.67 -7.77 13.71
CA LEU A 439 0.05 -7.32 12.51
C LEU A 439 1.55 -7.58 12.59
N LYS A 440 2.18 -7.33 13.75
CA LYS A 440 3.63 -7.51 13.94
C LYS A 440 4.02 -8.98 14.05
N ASN A 441 3.26 -9.78 14.79
CA ASN A 441 3.74 -11.08 15.29
C ASN A 441 3.05 -12.29 14.64
N LEU A 442 1.83 -12.13 14.13
CA LEU A 442 0.96 -13.26 13.78
C LEU A 442 0.44 -13.23 12.34
N MET A 443 0.44 -12.07 11.67
CA MET A 443 -0.06 -11.94 10.30
C MET A 443 0.70 -12.88 9.36
N GLY A 444 -0.04 -13.59 8.52
CA GLY A 444 0.50 -14.53 7.54
C GLY A 444 0.98 -15.85 8.15
N SER A 445 0.96 -16.02 9.47
CA SER A 445 1.47 -17.22 10.15
C SER A 445 0.75 -18.51 9.77
N ARG A 446 -0.52 -18.44 9.33
CA ARG A 446 -1.30 -19.59 8.82
C ARG A 446 -1.40 -19.59 7.29
N ARG A 447 -0.77 -18.63 6.63
CA ARG A 447 -0.82 -18.39 5.18
C ARG A 447 0.58 -18.30 4.56
N ASN A 448 1.55 -19.06 5.09
CA ASN A 448 2.92 -19.14 4.57
C ASN A 448 3.63 -17.78 4.45
N GLY A 449 3.39 -16.88 5.41
CA GLY A 449 3.98 -15.54 5.42
C GLY A 449 3.31 -14.55 4.46
N ALA A 450 2.13 -14.86 3.92
CA ALA A 450 1.40 -13.92 3.07
C ALA A 450 0.87 -12.72 3.87
N ILE A 451 0.90 -11.53 3.26
CA ILE A 451 0.20 -10.35 3.81
C ILE A 451 -1.30 -10.56 3.67
N THR A 452 -1.98 -10.74 4.80
CA THR A 452 -3.42 -10.99 4.85
C THR A 452 -4.25 -9.72 5.10
N VAL A 453 -3.60 -8.59 5.41
CA VAL A 453 -4.25 -7.31 5.70
C VAL A 453 -3.90 -6.24 4.66
N SER A 454 -4.90 -5.47 4.23
CA SER A 454 -4.73 -4.36 3.27
C SER A 454 -4.58 -3.00 3.97
N GLU A 455 -5.39 -2.74 5.00
CA GLU A 455 -5.35 -1.50 5.78
C GLU A 455 -5.56 -1.78 7.26
N PHE A 456 -4.99 -0.92 8.09
CA PHE A 456 -5.26 -0.87 9.51
C PHE A 456 -5.63 0.55 9.96
N VAL A 457 -6.89 0.74 10.31
CA VAL A 457 -7.39 1.97 10.92
C VAL A 457 -7.44 1.79 12.43
N ALA A 458 -6.77 2.66 13.17
CA ALA A 458 -6.81 2.67 14.62
C ALA A 458 -7.64 3.87 15.11
N LEU A 459 -8.65 3.60 15.93
CA LEU A 459 -9.54 4.59 16.50
C LEU A 459 -9.25 4.72 17.99
N ALA A 460 -8.80 5.89 18.44
CA ALA A 460 -8.57 6.19 19.86
C ALA A 460 -7.78 5.09 20.63
N THR A 461 -6.83 4.44 19.96
CA THR A 461 -6.02 3.35 20.52
C THR A 461 -5.10 3.88 21.62
N PRO A 462 -5.13 3.29 22.84
CA PRO A 462 -4.20 3.67 23.89
C PRO A 462 -2.77 3.30 23.50
N ASN A 463 -1.79 4.00 24.05
CA ASN A 463 -0.41 3.53 24.18
C ASN A 463 -0.05 3.87 25.62
N HIS A 464 0.49 2.90 26.36
CA HIS A 464 0.88 2.91 27.78
C HIS A 464 0.58 4.17 28.65
N ALA A 465 0.08 3.92 29.88
CA ALA A 465 -0.36 4.91 30.88
C ALA A 465 -1.77 5.46 30.64
N VAL A 466 -2.76 4.54 30.67
CA VAL A 466 -4.14 4.94 30.89
C VAL A 466 -4.29 5.53 32.31
N GLY A 467 -4.49 6.83 32.37
CA GLY A 467 -4.82 7.58 33.59
C GLY A 467 -6.28 8.04 33.64
N ASP A 468 -7.22 7.32 33.04
CA ASP A 468 -8.66 7.53 33.28
C ASP A 468 -9.46 6.24 33.14
N SER A 469 -10.50 6.09 33.96
CA SER A 469 -11.59 5.08 34.09
C SER A 469 -11.35 3.58 33.82
N LEU A 470 -10.30 3.16 33.12
CA LEU A 470 -9.80 1.79 33.16
C LEU A 470 -9.25 1.58 34.57
N THR A 471 -10.09 1.04 35.45
CA THR A 471 -9.58 0.41 36.67
C THR A 471 -8.54 -0.60 36.20
N CYS A 472 -7.24 -0.42 36.53
CA CYS A 472 -6.22 -1.47 36.34
C CYS A 472 -6.53 -2.62 37.32
N GLY A 473 -7.73 -3.19 37.25
CA GLY A 473 -8.33 -4.13 38.19
C GLY A 473 -8.25 -3.74 39.67
N ASN A 474 -8.29 -4.77 40.51
CA ASN A 474 -8.02 -4.67 41.94
C ASN A 474 -6.54 -4.26 42.12
N ALA A 475 -6.25 -3.27 42.98
CA ALA A 475 -4.88 -2.84 43.27
C ALA A 475 -3.95 -3.99 43.76
N SER A 476 -4.52 -5.12 44.17
CA SER A 476 -3.77 -6.32 44.58
C SER A 476 -3.61 -7.36 43.45
N GLN A 477 -4.47 -7.32 42.42
CA GLN A 477 -4.56 -8.28 41.31
C GLN A 477 -5.19 -7.62 40.06
N PRO A 478 -4.48 -6.71 39.36
CA PRO A 478 -4.89 -6.24 38.02
C PRO A 478 -4.99 -7.43 37.06
N ASP A 479 -5.90 -7.43 36.07
CA ASP A 479 -5.84 -8.41 34.97
C ASP A 479 -4.63 -8.12 34.05
N ARG A 480 -4.15 -9.14 33.35
CA ARG A 480 -2.90 -9.11 32.56
C ARG A 480 -2.93 -8.09 31.44
N SER A 481 -4.05 -7.97 30.73
CA SER A 481 -4.17 -6.97 29.67
C SER A 481 -4.10 -5.53 30.23
N SER A 482 -4.78 -5.26 31.34
CA SER A 482 -4.65 -4.00 32.06
C SER A 482 -3.23 -3.76 32.56
N ARG A 483 -2.51 -4.82 32.94
CA ARG A 483 -1.09 -4.74 33.31
C ARG A 483 -0.20 -4.27 32.16
N GLU A 484 -0.42 -4.83 30.97
CA GLU A 484 0.25 -4.47 29.71
C GLU A 484 -0.07 -3.02 29.31
N LEU A 485 -1.29 -2.54 29.57
CA LEU A 485 -1.71 -1.15 29.28
C LEU A 485 -1.24 -0.11 30.32
N CYS A 486 -1.13 -0.52 31.59
CA CYS A 486 -0.75 0.34 32.71
C CYS A 486 0.78 0.40 32.93
N GLY A 487 1.59 -0.06 31.97
CA GLY A 487 3.06 0.09 32.03
C GLY A 487 3.68 -0.62 33.23
N GLY A 488 3.10 -1.76 33.64
CA GLY A 488 3.68 -2.50 34.75
C GLY A 488 3.16 -2.06 36.11
N ARG A 489 2.11 -1.22 36.21
CA ARG A 489 1.71 -0.61 37.49
C ARG A 489 0.24 -0.75 37.87
N THR A 490 -0.02 -0.82 39.17
CA THR A 490 -1.38 -0.89 39.75
C THR A 490 -1.95 0.52 39.95
N ALA A 491 -3.09 0.85 39.37
CA ALA A 491 -3.80 2.07 39.71
C ALA A 491 -4.33 2.00 41.16
N ASN A 492 -4.01 2.99 42.00
CA ASN A 492 -4.67 3.17 43.29
C ASN A 492 -5.95 4.02 43.11
N LEU A 493 -6.91 3.92 44.03
CA LEU A 493 -8.17 4.72 43.96
C LEU A 493 -7.92 6.23 43.82
N GLY A 494 -6.81 6.76 44.34
CA GLY A 494 -6.44 8.17 44.19
C GLY A 494 -5.94 8.56 42.79
N SER A 495 -5.32 7.63 42.06
CA SER A 495 -4.83 7.81 40.69
C SER A 495 -5.93 7.75 39.64
N GLN A 496 -7.09 7.20 39.97
CA GLN A 496 -8.28 7.12 39.10
C GLN A 496 -8.99 8.47 38.92
N PHE A 497 -8.77 9.42 39.84
CA PHE A 497 -9.36 10.77 39.81
C PHE A 497 -8.34 11.86 39.46
N ALA A 498 -7.09 11.48 39.22
CA ALA A 498 -6.04 12.43 38.92
C ALA A 498 -6.04 12.75 37.42
N PRO A 499 -5.99 14.03 37.01
CA PRO A 499 -5.83 14.37 35.61
C PRO A 499 -4.55 13.70 35.09
N CYS A 500 -4.63 13.08 33.92
CA CYS A 500 -3.51 12.44 33.25
C CYS A 500 -2.28 13.36 33.29
N GLY A 501 -1.25 12.94 34.03
CA GLY A 501 -0.04 13.74 34.30
C GLY A 501 0.22 14.10 35.77
N ALA A 502 -0.61 13.68 36.73
CA ALA A 502 -0.25 13.81 38.14
C ALA A 502 0.80 12.76 38.56
N CYS A 503 2.09 13.13 38.53
CA CYS A 503 3.22 12.33 39.01
C CYS A 503 3.27 12.28 40.56
N SER A 504 2.24 11.77 41.22
CA SER A 504 2.25 11.48 42.68
C SER A 504 2.50 9.98 42.93
N PRO A 505 3.01 9.59 44.12
CA PRO A 505 4.02 8.54 44.29
C PRO A 505 3.72 7.27 43.48
N LEU A 506 4.74 6.88 42.70
CA LEU A 506 4.69 5.78 41.73
C LEU A 506 4.12 4.52 42.40
N PRO A 507 3.07 3.89 41.84
CA PRO A 507 2.64 2.57 42.30
C PRO A 507 3.78 1.55 42.16
N PRO A 508 3.79 0.48 42.96
CA PRO A 508 4.77 -0.60 42.81
C PRO A 508 4.71 -1.19 41.39
N SER A 509 5.88 -1.54 40.86
CA SER A 509 6.03 -2.19 39.56
C SER A 509 5.69 -3.68 39.63
N PHE A 510 5.20 -4.20 38.50
CA PHE A 510 5.01 -5.61 38.18
C PHE A 510 5.52 -5.87 36.75
N SER A 511 5.75 -7.14 36.43
CA SER A 511 5.95 -7.61 35.04
C SER A 511 4.60 -7.93 34.39
N THR A 512 4.51 -7.87 33.06
CA THR A 512 3.36 -8.41 32.29
C THR A 512 3.20 -9.93 32.44
N ASN A 513 4.15 -10.58 33.12
CA ASN A 513 4.35 -12.02 33.35
C ASN A 513 5.09 -12.76 32.23
N THR A 514 5.44 -12.10 31.11
CA THR A 514 6.23 -12.69 30.02
C THR A 514 7.15 -11.67 29.35
N SER A 515 8.39 -12.07 29.02
CA SER A 515 9.40 -11.20 28.39
C SER A 515 8.99 -10.61 27.04
N ASP A 516 8.20 -11.35 26.27
CA ASP A 516 7.91 -10.99 24.87
C ASP A 516 6.89 -9.85 24.80
N ASP A 517 5.94 -9.79 25.75
CA ASP A 517 4.96 -8.71 25.86
C ASP A 517 5.61 -7.40 26.32
N ASP A 518 6.54 -7.48 27.28
CA ASP A 518 7.34 -6.34 27.72
C ASP A 518 8.12 -5.77 26.51
N SER A 519 8.78 -6.62 25.71
CA SER A 519 9.53 -6.19 24.52
C SER A 519 8.67 -5.55 23.43
N PHE A 520 7.47 -6.09 23.17
CA PHE A 520 6.55 -5.53 22.19
C PHE A 520 6.11 -4.11 22.56
N ILE A 521 5.77 -3.90 23.84
CA ILE A 521 5.36 -2.60 24.34
C ILE A 521 6.55 -1.65 24.40
N GLU A 522 7.73 -2.09 24.82
CA GLU A 522 8.95 -1.27 24.80
C GLU A 522 9.30 -0.76 23.40
N ASP A 523 9.24 -1.65 22.39
CA ASP A 523 9.46 -1.26 21.00
C ASP A 523 8.42 -0.26 20.51
N LEU A 524 7.14 -0.45 20.87
CA LEU A 524 6.03 0.45 20.53
C LEU A 524 6.22 1.85 21.14
N ASN A 525 6.83 1.90 22.33
CA ASN A 525 7.02 3.12 23.11
C ASN A 525 8.32 3.85 22.75
N GLY A 526 9.35 3.11 22.33
CA GLY A 526 10.70 3.62 22.15
C GLY A 526 11.48 3.82 23.45
N HIS A 527 10.98 3.33 24.58
CA HIS A 527 11.62 3.40 25.91
C HIS A 527 11.15 2.23 26.80
N SER A 528 11.78 2.04 27.97
CA SER A 528 11.45 0.90 28.83
C SER A 528 10.04 0.99 29.38
N PHE A 529 9.38 -0.16 29.50
CA PHE A 529 7.99 -0.34 29.89
C PHE A 529 7.68 0.26 31.28
N GLY A 530 8.67 0.28 32.17
CA GLY A 530 8.55 0.83 33.52
C GLY A 530 8.78 2.35 33.62
N GLU A 531 9.24 3.01 32.56
CA GLU A 531 9.50 4.44 32.53
C GLU A 531 8.20 5.20 32.20
N ASN A 532 7.73 6.07 33.10
CA ASN A 532 6.60 6.94 32.78
C ASN A 532 6.66 8.33 33.44
N CYS A 533 5.98 9.26 32.76
CA CYS A 533 5.47 10.54 33.26
C CYS A 533 6.48 11.66 33.61
N ASN A 534 7.79 11.40 33.72
CA ASN A 534 8.80 12.46 33.91
C ASN A 534 9.78 12.53 32.72
N GLU A 535 9.58 13.53 31.86
CA GLU A 535 10.44 13.80 30.69
C GLU A 535 11.91 13.99 31.05
N ALA A 536 12.21 14.41 32.28
CA ALA A 536 13.58 14.59 32.75
C ALA A 536 14.33 13.26 33.02
N THR A 537 13.61 12.13 33.07
CA THR A 537 14.20 10.80 33.34
C THR A 537 14.20 9.88 32.13
N ILE A 538 13.52 10.24 31.04
CA ILE A 538 13.53 9.48 29.79
C ILE A 538 14.80 9.86 29.02
N ALA A 539 15.56 8.86 28.56
CA ALA A 539 16.84 9.10 27.91
C ALA A 539 16.71 9.89 26.58
N ASN A 540 15.59 9.72 25.87
CA ASN A 540 15.33 10.32 24.55
C ASN A 540 13.86 10.82 24.46
N PRO A 541 13.45 11.87 25.18
CA PRO A 541 12.05 12.33 25.26
C PRO A 541 11.46 12.79 23.91
N GLU A 542 12.30 13.11 22.93
CA GLU A 542 11.94 13.39 21.54
C GLU A 542 11.48 12.16 20.74
N GLN A 543 11.71 10.94 21.25
CA GLN A 543 11.26 9.69 20.63
C GLN A 543 9.80 9.36 20.98
N GLU A 544 9.21 10.04 21.96
CA GLU A 544 7.80 9.90 22.32
C GLU A 544 6.92 10.90 21.54
N ALA A 545 5.69 10.50 21.20
CA ALA A 545 4.76 11.43 20.58
C ALA A 545 4.33 12.53 21.56
N PRO A 546 4.06 13.75 21.07
CA PRO A 546 3.75 14.90 21.91
C PRO A 546 2.34 14.85 22.57
N ARG A 547 2.21 15.44 23.78
CA ARG A 547 0.99 15.41 24.62
C ARG A 547 -0.19 16.20 24.02
N SER A 548 -1.40 15.83 24.46
CA SER A 548 -2.65 16.55 24.20
C SER A 548 -2.82 17.83 25.02
N ARG A 549 -3.56 18.82 24.48
CA ARG A 549 -3.87 20.10 25.14
C ARG A 549 -5.21 20.01 25.88
N PRO A 550 -5.30 20.33 27.19
CA PRO A 550 -6.49 20.10 28.01
C PRO A 550 -7.77 20.90 27.64
N THR A 551 -7.73 21.81 26.66
CA THR A 551 -8.76 22.84 26.46
C THR A 551 -9.51 22.74 25.14
N ILE A 552 -9.31 21.68 24.34
CA ILE A 552 -9.90 21.56 22.99
C ILE A 552 -10.61 20.19 22.87
N HIS A 553 -11.84 20.17 22.36
CA HIS A 553 -12.67 18.96 22.18
C HIS A 553 -12.42 18.29 20.82
N ASP A 554 -11.18 17.96 20.51
CA ASP A 554 -10.79 17.30 19.26
C ASP A 554 -10.27 15.88 19.55
N GLY A 555 -10.33 14.97 18.59
CA GLY A 555 -9.80 13.61 18.71
C GLY A 555 -8.76 13.32 17.62
N VAL A 556 -8.03 12.21 17.73
CA VAL A 556 -7.07 11.78 16.70
C VAL A 556 -7.42 10.40 16.16
N LEU A 557 -7.51 10.36 14.83
CA LEU A 557 -7.76 9.17 14.03
C LEU A 557 -6.42 8.69 13.47
N TYR A 558 -6.09 7.44 13.75
CA TYR A 558 -4.93 6.79 13.15
C TYR A 558 -5.41 6.05 11.91
N VAL A 559 -4.84 6.36 10.75
CA VAL A 559 -5.07 5.58 9.54
C VAL A 559 -3.73 5.10 9.03
N ASN A 560 -3.47 3.81 9.21
CA ASN A 560 -2.36 3.17 8.54
C ASN A 560 -2.89 2.39 7.32
N LEU A 561 -2.50 2.83 6.13
CA LEU A 561 -2.68 2.02 4.93
C LEU A 561 -1.54 1.02 4.90
N TYR A 562 -1.86 -0.26 5.00
CA TYR A 562 -0.83 -1.27 5.25
C TYR A 562 -0.18 -1.68 3.92
N ALA A 563 0.98 -1.10 3.63
CA ALA A 563 1.81 -1.50 2.50
C ALA A 563 2.72 -2.68 2.89
N ALA A 564 3.15 -3.48 1.91
CA ALA A 564 4.05 -4.63 2.11
C ALA A 564 5.38 -4.30 2.80
N ASN A 565 5.79 -3.03 2.80
CA ASN A 565 7.00 -2.58 3.48
C ASN A 565 6.80 -2.38 5.00
N ASN A 566 5.58 -2.58 5.52
CA ASN A 566 5.19 -2.39 6.92
C ASN A 566 5.21 -3.69 7.75
N GLU A 567 5.58 -4.84 7.14
CA GLU A 567 5.62 -6.18 7.79
C GLU A 567 6.43 -6.20 9.09
N ASP A 568 7.56 -5.49 9.13
CA ASP A 568 8.48 -5.46 10.28
C ASP A 568 8.26 -4.24 11.21
N LEU A 569 7.23 -3.42 10.95
CA LEU A 569 7.14 -2.09 11.54
C LEU A 569 5.90 -1.96 12.44
N ILE A 570 6.14 -1.53 13.68
CA ILE A 570 5.08 -1.25 14.62
C ILE A 570 4.31 0.00 14.17
N VAL A 571 3.00 -0.17 14.01
CA VAL A 571 2.11 0.94 13.69
C VAL A 571 1.95 1.83 14.92
N GLY A 572 2.32 3.10 14.79
CA GLY A 572 2.05 4.14 15.78
C GLY A 572 1.80 5.48 15.10
N GLY A 573 1.80 6.58 15.85
CA GLY A 573 1.57 7.94 15.38
C GLY A 573 2.58 8.99 15.86
N HIS A 574 3.08 9.82 14.94
CA HIS A 574 3.99 10.96 15.19
C HIS A 574 3.34 12.32 15.55
N THR A 575 2.01 12.46 15.53
CA THR A 575 1.35 13.77 15.71
C THR A 575 0.87 14.00 17.15
N GLN A 576 0.70 15.26 17.55
CA GLN A 576 0.01 15.60 18.80
C GLN A 576 -1.40 15.00 18.77
N SER A 577 -1.73 14.17 19.77
CA SER A 577 -3.13 13.82 20.03
C SER A 577 -3.82 15.02 20.65
N LEU A 578 -5.11 15.25 20.39
CA LEU A 578 -5.95 16.15 21.18
C LEU A 578 -6.98 15.40 22.01
N ASP A 579 -6.85 14.07 22.12
CA ASP A 579 -7.80 13.30 22.93
C ASP A 579 -7.87 13.81 24.37
N CYS A 580 -9.01 13.57 25.01
CA CYS A 580 -9.50 14.35 26.14
C CYS A 580 -8.69 14.29 27.44
N TYR A 581 -7.48 13.72 27.44
CA TYR A 581 -6.68 13.53 28.66
C TYR A 581 -5.16 13.63 28.46
N GLY A 582 -4.64 14.40 27.51
CA GLY A 582 -3.18 14.63 27.45
C GLY A 582 -2.33 13.44 27.01
N ARG A 583 -2.93 12.38 26.44
CA ARG A 583 -2.27 11.09 26.20
C ARG A 583 -1.23 11.19 25.08
N ARG A 584 -0.11 10.49 25.26
CA ARG A 584 0.94 10.34 24.24
C ARG A 584 0.60 9.17 23.32
N LEU A 585 1.06 9.27 22.08
CA LEU A 585 0.86 8.27 21.03
C LEU A 585 2.12 7.42 20.87
N ALA A 586 1.94 6.17 20.46
CA ALA A 586 3.04 5.30 20.13
C ALA A 586 3.82 5.83 18.94
N ARG A 587 5.07 5.44 18.80
CA ARG A 587 5.88 5.84 17.66
C ARG A 587 5.42 5.14 16.38
N ASN A 588 5.31 5.89 15.27
CA ASN A 588 5.07 5.27 13.97
C ASN A 588 6.39 4.76 13.37
N HIS A 589 6.50 3.45 13.18
CA HIS A 589 7.62 2.87 12.45
C HIS A 589 7.29 2.63 10.97
N ALA A 590 6.02 2.62 10.58
CA ALA A 590 5.58 2.39 9.20
C ALA A 590 5.70 3.68 8.34
N PRO A 591 6.52 3.70 7.27
CA PRO A 591 6.79 4.90 6.48
C PRO A 591 5.56 5.44 5.73
N ASP A 592 4.59 4.57 5.42
CA ASP A 592 3.38 4.93 4.66
C ASP A 592 2.16 5.22 5.57
N ALA A 593 2.31 5.11 6.89
CA ALA A 593 1.24 5.35 7.85
C ALA A 593 1.09 6.84 8.17
N ILE A 594 -0.16 7.32 8.26
CA ILE A 594 -0.47 8.74 8.41
C ILE A 594 -1.42 8.93 9.61
N ASN A 595 -1.19 10.01 10.36
CA ASN A 595 -2.15 10.41 11.40
C ASN A 595 -3.01 11.56 10.91
N PHE A 596 -4.28 11.52 11.30
CA PHE A 596 -5.22 12.56 10.98
C PHE A 596 -5.82 13.14 12.27
N GLU A 597 -5.70 14.47 12.38
CA GLU A 597 -6.43 15.22 13.38
C GLU A 597 -7.91 15.28 12.98
N ILE A 598 -8.79 14.86 13.90
CA ILE A 598 -10.24 14.88 13.70
C ILE A 598 -10.85 15.89 14.66
N THR A 599 -11.25 17.02 14.10
CA THR A 599 -11.87 18.10 14.85
C THR A 599 -13.36 17.87 15.08
N GLY A 600 -13.92 18.50 16.13
CA GLY A 600 -15.37 18.59 16.34
C GLY A 600 -16.02 17.38 17.00
N VAL A 601 -15.25 16.54 17.69
CA VAL A 601 -15.78 15.37 18.40
C VAL A 601 -16.60 15.83 19.61
N PRO A 602 -17.82 15.31 19.83
CA PRO A 602 -18.64 15.67 20.99
C PRO A 602 -17.94 15.39 22.34
N SER A 603 -18.50 15.95 23.44
CA SER A 603 -18.02 15.68 24.81
C SER A 603 -17.85 14.18 25.07
N LEU A 604 -16.90 13.79 25.95
CA LEU A 604 -16.48 12.38 26.12
C LEU A 604 -15.82 11.82 24.85
N VAL A 605 -14.78 12.53 24.38
CA VAL A 605 -14.10 12.29 23.09
C VAL A 605 -13.75 10.81 22.88
N HIS A 606 -13.18 10.11 23.86
CA HIS A 606 -12.82 8.69 23.69
C HIS A 606 -14.02 7.80 23.37
N ALA A 607 -15.13 7.97 24.09
CA ALA A 607 -16.35 7.18 23.90
C ALA A 607 -17.04 7.54 22.58
N ASN A 608 -17.07 8.81 22.20
CA ASN A 608 -17.76 9.28 20.99
C ASN A 608 -16.92 9.23 19.72
N PHE A 609 -15.61 8.98 19.82
CA PHE A 609 -14.71 8.97 18.67
C PHE A 609 -15.13 8.03 17.52
N PRO A 610 -15.46 6.75 17.75
CA PRO A 610 -15.91 5.85 16.69
C PRO A 610 -17.32 6.18 16.17
N HIS A 611 -18.07 7.03 16.88
CA HIS A 611 -19.44 7.43 16.54
C HIS A 611 -19.54 8.81 15.87
N HIS A 612 -18.40 9.48 15.74
CA HIS A 612 -18.32 10.81 15.15
C HIS A 612 -18.30 10.70 13.61
N TRP A 613 -19.23 11.38 12.93
CA TRP A 613 -19.45 11.22 11.49
C TRP A 613 -18.19 11.44 10.63
N PRO A 614 -17.41 12.53 10.80
CA PRO A 614 -16.12 12.67 10.12
C PRO A 614 -15.14 11.52 10.36
N THR A 615 -15.11 10.91 11.54
CA THR A 615 -14.26 9.74 11.82
C THR A 615 -14.69 8.55 10.97
N ILE A 616 -15.99 8.31 10.87
CA ILE A 616 -16.59 7.21 10.10
C ILE A 616 -16.34 7.42 8.60
N CYS A 617 -16.61 8.62 8.07
CA CYS A 617 -16.32 8.96 6.68
C CYS A 617 -14.87 8.66 6.32
N TYR A 618 -13.96 9.14 7.17
CA TYR A 618 -12.53 9.03 6.93
C TYR A 618 -12.09 7.56 6.91
N THR A 619 -12.60 6.77 7.85
CA THR A 619 -12.35 5.33 7.93
C THR A 619 -12.88 4.60 6.70
N LEU A 620 -14.16 4.76 6.38
CA LEU A 620 -14.82 4.05 5.28
C LEU A 620 -14.25 4.45 3.92
N LYS A 621 -13.99 5.74 3.70
CA LYS A 621 -13.41 6.25 2.46
C LYS A 621 -11.96 5.78 2.29
N SER A 622 -11.18 5.75 3.37
CA SER A 622 -9.81 5.22 3.33
C SER A 622 -9.77 3.77 2.87
N ILE A 623 -10.69 2.94 3.40
CA ILE A 623 -10.79 1.53 3.02
C ILE A 623 -11.30 1.39 1.59
N ALA A 624 -12.40 2.06 1.25
CA ALA A 624 -13.03 1.95 -0.06
C ALA A 624 -12.12 2.40 -1.22
N GLU A 625 -11.21 3.35 -0.97
CA GLU A 625 -10.30 3.89 -1.97
C GLU A 625 -8.87 3.34 -1.85
N HIS A 626 -8.59 2.50 -0.84
CA HIS A 626 -7.24 2.07 -0.48
C HIS A 626 -6.26 3.26 -0.33
N GLN A 627 -6.78 4.42 0.09
CA GLN A 627 -6.05 5.69 0.15
C GLN A 627 -6.66 6.64 1.18
N ALA A 628 -5.82 7.29 1.97
CA ALA A 628 -6.24 8.24 2.98
C ALA A 628 -6.74 9.55 2.32
N PRO A 629 -7.96 10.03 2.63
CA PRO A 629 -8.49 11.27 2.09
C PRO A 629 -7.64 12.49 2.42
N ALA A 630 -7.59 13.49 1.54
CA ALA A 630 -6.76 14.69 1.77
C ALA A 630 -7.13 15.50 3.03
N ASN A 631 -8.39 15.44 3.48
CA ASN A 631 -8.90 16.12 4.68
C ASN A 631 -10.31 15.59 5.06
N GLN A 632 -10.86 16.03 6.21
CA GLN A 632 -12.19 15.65 6.69
C GLN A 632 -13.32 15.96 5.70
N THR A 633 -13.24 17.08 4.96
CA THR A 633 -14.24 17.45 3.94
C THR A 633 -14.23 16.47 2.78
N ALA A 634 -13.05 16.15 2.25
CA ALA A 634 -12.88 15.16 1.18
C ALA A 634 -13.33 13.76 1.61
N ALA A 635 -13.09 13.39 2.87
CA ALA A 635 -13.50 12.10 3.42
C ALA A 635 -15.00 11.88 3.38
N CYS A 636 -15.80 12.90 3.72
CA CYS A 636 -17.27 12.80 3.72
C CYS A 636 -17.91 13.11 2.36
N GLN A 637 -17.12 13.55 1.36
CA GLN A 637 -17.68 13.93 0.07
C GLN A 637 -18.29 12.71 -0.64
N GLY A 638 -19.58 12.81 -0.97
CA GLY A 638 -20.33 11.75 -1.64
C GLY A 638 -20.88 10.66 -0.71
N LEU A 639 -20.67 10.79 0.62
CA LEU A 639 -21.31 9.93 1.62
C LEU A 639 -22.55 10.63 2.20
N THR A 640 -23.61 9.84 2.39
CA THR A 640 -24.86 10.27 3.01
C THR A 640 -24.75 10.08 4.52
N PRO A 641 -24.87 11.15 5.34
CA PRO A 641 -24.94 11.00 6.79
C PRO A 641 -26.24 10.27 7.19
N PRO A 642 -26.19 9.33 8.15
CA PRO A 642 -27.36 8.60 8.64
C PRO A 642 -28.39 9.45 9.39
#